data_AF-A0A6J3C9L4-F1
#
_entry.id   AF-A0A6J3C9L4-F1
#
_cell.length_a   1.000
_cell.length_b   1.000
_cell.length_c   1.000
_cell.angle_alpha   90.00
_cell.angle_beta   90.00
_cell.angle_gamma   90.00
#
_symmetry.space_group_name_H-M   'P 1'
#
loop_
_entity.id
_entity.type
_entity.pdbx_description
1 polymer ?
#
loop_
_entity_poly.entity_id
_entity_poly.type
_entity_poly.pdbx_seq_one_letter_code
_entity_poly.pdbx_strand_id
1 'polypeptide(L)'
;MFIPHTRRLIDAVTMHEAQGVHIESVPDNPVINNLDSLLADIYLRFIALRADDFKLYYKIFDSIFSAIHRNMKEVDPYFNRYSSTAQPAGSHYDGLRIKKPDEFDMDIVIGLPINMKEDRFIPSNSDIVLEPSNYAYVKLKMGKQFQNLPNRDEWEINKTAYKWKDENNYLLRSKFSDWFKSVVYRALNKFECYGNYRLVTVDNVPYVIRTSESGPAITLKITNITGFKMDVDLVPALRFPEERWPVTSDYRDITADCSVGSYGWMVVPKPAKNGDSSRVWRFALHNQEKNLFHDIYNFKQTLRFIKKLRDVQGMDEIASYYIKTLFFWEVVERKSEPRFWNKPPSELFIIMVKRLHRAMANRNIPYFWNKQYNLIEGVASNILAGYANKLQRLVNILDDPTKYKMVAEYLLTDDEYEAYKPKLYPRQFAIYNICCWLFKMSNRDDSNWVPLAAGIVVGVGVLSLLYKMFYTGPQRKIYNQQINVPYVCTCKNGDNNPYLLPALSEYVYGTPMRETVLRKRNSKVKTRGRITLQDFNGVVGRVRNYPDIPENYYDSNTSTIGGDTKISLIACVLLVLSMPPETTIELMSDKCKNCNKYLRKIVGYFFSYLKVKVKVGREIYTNRVGTPMRIASRQVFSVILIIRKYINLIRHNRVSFDRFPSRFNNVYPPLYSTMSNKQKKNKLDLYLTEVFNHFIALKDNDVKRSQEVFKSVFEQVKDAMGEQCNYFANYSSQVMYGGSVYDGIKVSKLDEFDMDIVIRLPISYEDGENGITIENEQPGFVKLKITKAFDNLVRQSNWESRHVVTHTWRDNECYLRQDKFRFWIQSVVQKAMNDLKNKVTVNGVTYSLNYTQSGPAYTLKITNLPENEDEPFKLDVDLVPVIRFTHPRWPQGYRQPNVTTAKDWLVVPKPNKAIKDGQLQNRCWRLSFQDFEKELMKGCQNLKTTIRLVKKMRDVLEMKAIASYYIKTLFLWKISQNDKKYWETKVSALFKTMVGELHKAIQDKNIPYFWNEDNNLIESLNDHLQRDYTQKLQNVLDGIDSADMDRVLIALLTTDELTLFKRFDFYQKSISSIRLPRRSQKFTVNADLVNNLESKMLELTTKLKELTEKMNNMNTNEDEYPEVVQEVKEISDKIEDYKSMLPVEPKRGGTLKKILLFLAFLPLVNNPNSSRPNEETGLRLQYD
;
A
#
# COMPACT_ATOMS: atom_id res chain seq x y z
N MET A 1 -17.31 26.94 -34.62
CA MET A 1 -17.10 25.65 -35.32
C MET A 1 -15.61 25.23 -35.39
N PHE A 2 -14.83 25.33 -34.29
CA PHE A 2 -13.38 24.99 -34.29
C PHE A 2 -13.04 23.71 -33.50
N ILE A 3 -13.87 22.67 -33.65
CA ILE A 3 -13.70 21.36 -32.97
C ILE A 3 -12.99 20.27 -33.83
N PRO A 4 -13.03 20.25 -35.19
CA PRO A 4 -12.50 19.10 -35.94
C PRO A 4 -10.98 18.85 -35.87
N HIS A 5 -10.15 19.88 -35.65
CA HIS A 5 -8.69 19.72 -35.71
C HIS A 5 -8.09 19.09 -34.45
N THR A 6 -8.59 19.44 -33.26
CA THR A 6 -8.07 18.88 -32.00
C THR A 6 -8.31 17.37 -31.92
N ARG A 7 -9.49 16.91 -32.35
CA ARG A 7 -9.82 15.46 -32.34
C ARG A 7 -8.89 14.67 -33.26
N ARG A 8 -8.69 15.12 -34.51
CA ARG A 8 -7.75 14.46 -35.46
C ARG A 8 -6.30 14.43 -34.96
N LEU A 9 -5.83 15.47 -34.25
CA LEU A 9 -4.48 15.50 -33.69
C LEU A 9 -4.32 14.56 -32.48
N ILE A 10 -5.33 14.51 -31.60
CA ILE A 10 -5.33 13.55 -30.49
C ILE A 10 -5.43 12.13 -31.06
N ASP A 11 -6.37 11.84 -31.95
CA ASP A 11 -6.54 10.50 -32.52
C ASP A 11 -5.29 10.03 -33.28
N ALA A 12 -4.66 10.89 -34.11
CA ALA A 12 -3.45 10.51 -34.86
C ALA A 12 -2.22 10.29 -33.97
N VAL A 13 -1.95 11.17 -33.00
CA VAL A 13 -0.79 11.02 -32.08
C VAL A 13 -1.01 9.85 -31.13
N THR A 14 -2.25 9.66 -30.66
CA THR A 14 -2.57 8.59 -29.71
C THR A 14 -2.58 7.22 -30.39
N MET A 15 -3.11 7.08 -31.61
CA MET A 15 -3.12 5.77 -32.29
C MET A 15 -1.75 5.31 -32.82
N HIS A 16 -0.84 6.22 -33.18
CA HIS A 16 0.49 5.83 -33.69
C HIS A 16 1.49 5.47 -32.58
N GLU A 17 1.41 6.09 -31.38
CA GLU A 17 2.29 5.77 -30.25
C GLU A 17 1.70 4.74 -29.27
N ALA A 18 0.38 4.51 -29.25
CA ALA A 18 -0.27 3.55 -28.35
C ALA A 18 -0.37 2.12 -28.92
N GLN A 19 0.70 1.64 -29.56
CA GLN A 19 0.90 0.19 -29.77
C GLN A 19 1.22 -0.49 -28.43
N GLY A 20 0.19 -0.67 -27.62
CA GLY A 20 0.26 -1.47 -26.40
C GLY A 20 0.58 -2.93 -26.70
N VAL A 21 1.06 -3.66 -25.70
CA VAL A 21 1.40 -5.08 -25.85
C VAL A 21 0.12 -5.91 -25.88
N HIS A 22 -0.06 -6.74 -26.90
CA HIS A 22 -1.10 -7.76 -26.95
C HIS A 22 -0.69 -8.96 -26.09
N ILE A 23 -1.58 -9.48 -25.25
CA ILE A 23 -1.21 -10.47 -24.24
C ILE A 23 -0.70 -11.78 -24.85
N GLU A 24 -1.26 -12.16 -26.00
CA GLU A 24 -0.88 -13.32 -26.82
C GLU A 24 0.54 -13.22 -27.41
N SER A 25 1.11 -12.01 -27.49
CA SER A 25 2.48 -11.79 -27.97
C SER A 25 3.56 -11.92 -26.89
N VAL A 26 3.18 -12.11 -25.62
CA VAL A 26 4.12 -12.24 -24.50
C VAL A 26 4.49 -13.72 -24.30
N PRO A 27 5.75 -14.14 -24.52
CA PRO A 27 6.12 -15.56 -24.40
C PRO A 27 5.91 -16.09 -22.98
N ASP A 28 5.37 -17.29 -22.79
CA ASP A 28 5.24 -17.88 -21.44
C ASP A 28 6.59 -18.21 -20.80
N ASN A 29 7.54 -18.70 -21.60
CA ASN A 29 8.86 -19.14 -21.17
C ASN A 29 9.95 -18.31 -21.87
N PRO A 30 10.28 -17.10 -21.36
CA PRO A 30 11.25 -16.20 -21.98
C PRO A 30 12.70 -16.70 -21.81
N VAL A 31 13.53 -16.50 -22.83
CA VAL A 31 14.97 -16.84 -22.79
C VAL A 31 15.75 -15.70 -22.11
N ILE A 32 15.77 -15.71 -20.78
CA ILE A 32 16.48 -14.71 -19.97
C ILE A 32 17.94 -15.14 -19.76
N ASN A 33 18.85 -14.58 -20.57
CA ASN A 33 20.27 -14.94 -20.60
C ASN A 33 21.25 -13.78 -20.31
N ASN A 34 20.77 -12.53 -20.33
CA ASN A 34 21.54 -11.31 -20.09
C ASN A 34 20.62 -10.17 -19.58
N LEU A 35 21.17 -8.98 -19.37
CA LEU A 35 20.40 -7.83 -18.86
C LEU A 35 19.36 -7.31 -19.87
N ASP A 36 19.65 -7.29 -21.19
CA ASP A 36 18.69 -6.84 -22.20
C ASP A 36 17.46 -7.76 -22.29
N SER A 37 17.67 -9.08 -22.34
CA SER A 37 16.57 -10.07 -22.34
C SER A 37 15.73 -10.01 -21.05
N LEU A 38 16.37 -9.76 -19.91
CA LEU A 38 15.66 -9.53 -18.64
C LEU A 38 14.81 -8.25 -18.68
N LEU A 39 15.40 -7.12 -19.09
CA LEU A 39 14.71 -5.83 -19.13
C LEU A 39 13.57 -5.83 -20.16
N ALA A 40 13.76 -6.45 -21.32
CA ALA A 40 12.74 -6.60 -22.34
C ALA A 40 11.51 -7.37 -21.82
N ASP A 41 11.72 -8.51 -21.15
CA ASP A 41 10.63 -9.32 -20.62
C ASP A 41 9.93 -8.67 -19.41
N ILE A 42 10.69 -8.02 -18.51
CA ILE A 42 10.13 -7.17 -17.44
C ILE A 42 9.27 -6.04 -18.04
N TYR A 43 9.75 -5.41 -19.11
CA TYR A 43 9.03 -4.33 -19.79
C TYR A 43 7.69 -4.81 -20.33
N LEU A 44 7.66 -5.93 -21.08
CA LEU A 44 6.45 -6.49 -21.67
C LEU A 44 5.39 -6.88 -20.61
N ARG A 45 5.82 -7.39 -19.45
CA ARG A 45 4.90 -7.91 -18.42
C ARG A 45 4.41 -6.87 -17.40
N PHE A 46 5.30 -5.95 -16.97
CA PHE A 46 5.10 -5.16 -15.75
C PHE A 46 5.19 -3.64 -15.95
N ILE A 47 5.51 -3.18 -17.16
CA ILE A 47 5.72 -1.75 -17.47
C ILE A 47 4.83 -1.30 -18.63
N ALA A 48 4.83 -2.04 -19.73
CA ALA A 48 4.07 -1.71 -20.93
C ALA A 48 2.55 -1.69 -20.65
N LEU A 49 1.85 -0.79 -21.32
CA LEU A 49 0.38 -0.76 -21.32
C LEU A 49 -0.14 -1.85 -22.27
N ARG A 50 -1.25 -2.50 -21.89
CA ARG A 50 -1.95 -3.43 -22.78
C ARG A 50 -2.77 -2.64 -23.80
N ALA A 51 -2.79 -3.10 -25.06
CA ALA A 51 -3.49 -2.40 -26.13
C ALA A 51 -5.00 -2.27 -25.85
N ASP A 52 -5.62 -3.31 -25.31
CA ASP A 52 -7.07 -3.36 -25.13
C ASP A 52 -7.53 -2.62 -23.87
N ASP A 53 -6.74 -2.66 -22.78
CA ASP A 53 -6.92 -1.76 -21.64
C ASP A 53 -6.83 -0.30 -22.10
N PHE A 54 -5.84 0.06 -22.93
CA PHE A 54 -5.68 1.42 -23.42
C PHE A 54 -6.91 1.90 -24.20
N LYS A 55 -7.39 1.11 -25.17
CA LYS A 55 -8.58 1.42 -25.98
C LYS A 55 -9.81 1.64 -25.10
N LEU A 56 -10.03 0.77 -24.10
CA LEU A 56 -11.16 0.85 -23.18
C LEU A 56 -11.11 2.14 -22.36
N TYR A 57 -9.99 2.40 -21.68
CA TYR A 57 -9.84 3.57 -20.81
C TYR A 57 -9.90 4.88 -21.61
N TYR A 58 -9.23 4.96 -22.76
CA TYR A 58 -9.30 6.14 -23.63
C TYR A 58 -10.71 6.41 -24.14
N LYS A 59 -11.48 5.37 -24.53
CA LYS A 59 -12.88 5.53 -24.97
C LYS A 59 -13.77 6.10 -23.87
N ILE A 60 -13.64 5.58 -22.64
CA ILE A 60 -14.38 6.07 -21.47
C ILE A 60 -13.97 7.50 -21.13
N PHE A 61 -12.67 7.80 -21.17
CA PHE A 61 -12.12 9.13 -20.99
C PHE A 61 -12.68 10.13 -22.01
N ASP A 62 -12.56 9.88 -23.33
CA ASP A 62 -13.03 10.82 -24.37
C ASP A 62 -14.53 11.08 -24.26
N SER A 63 -15.32 10.03 -23.99
CA SER A 63 -16.78 10.14 -23.82
C SER A 63 -17.15 11.06 -22.65
N ILE A 64 -16.57 10.81 -21.46
CA ILE A 64 -16.87 11.57 -20.25
C ILE A 64 -16.29 12.99 -20.32
N PHE A 65 -15.05 13.13 -20.78
CA PHE A 65 -14.38 14.42 -20.94
C PHE A 65 -15.10 15.31 -21.96
N SER A 66 -15.49 14.76 -23.11
CA SER A 66 -16.27 15.50 -24.12
C SER A 66 -17.62 15.96 -23.59
N ALA A 67 -18.30 15.15 -22.76
CA ALA A 67 -19.58 15.50 -22.17
C ALA A 67 -19.44 16.61 -21.11
N ILE A 68 -18.51 16.48 -20.15
CA ILE A 68 -18.32 17.50 -19.11
C ILE A 68 -17.82 18.81 -19.72
N HIS A 69 -16.89 18.77 -20.67
CA HIS A 69 -16.37 19.97 -21.33
C HIS A 69 -17.43 20.71 -22.15
N ARG A 70 -18.41 19.99 -22.73
CA ARG A 70 -19.61 20.60 -23.34
C ARG A 70 -20.47 21.28 -22.28
N ASN A 71 -20.79 20.58 -21.19
CA ASN A 71 -21.58 21.13 -20.09
C ASN A 71 -20.92 22.39 -19.49
N MET A 72 -19.58 22.44 -19.39
CA MET A 72 -18.83 23.62 -18.93
C MET A 72 -19.04 24.84 -19.82
N LYS A 73 -19.10 24.66 -21.16
CA LYS A 73 -19.41 25.74 -22.10
C LYS A 73 -20.87 26.19 -22.01
N GLU A 74 -21.79 25.28 -21.68
CA GLU A 74 -23.21 25.62 -21.54
C GLU A 74 -23.54 26.35 -20.23
N VAL A 75 -22.81 26.10 -19.13
CA VAL A 75 -23.09 26.74 -17.83
C VAL A 75 -22.39 28.08 -17.63
N ASP A 76 -21.29 28.37 -18.33
CA ASP A 76 -20.49 29.58 -18.09
C ASP A 76 -20.15 30.33 -19.38
N PRO A 77 -20.71 31.54 -19.59
CA PRO A 77 -20.45 32.34 -20.79
C PRO A 77 -18.99 32.74 -20.99
N TYR A 78 -18.23 32.97 -19.90
CA TYR A 78 -16.80 33.29 -20.00
C TYR A 78 -16.01 32.06 -20.44
N PHE A 79 -16.28 30.90 -19.85
CA PHE A 79 -15.70 29.64 -20.28
C PHE A 79 -16.06 29.33 -21.74
N ASN A 80 -17.32 29.50 -22.15
CA ASN A 80 -17.74 29.27 -23.54
C ASN A 80 -16.91 30.08 -24.54
N ARG A 81 -16.75 31.39 -24.26
CA ARG A 81 -16.07 32.35 -25.12
C ARG A 81 -14.54 32.19 -25.12
N TYR A 82 -13.93 31.95 -23.96
CA TYR A 82 -12.48 32.02 -23.78
C TYR A 82 -11.79 30.66 -23.56
N SER A 83 -12.51 29.54 -23.41
CA SER A 83 -11.89 28.20 -23.46
C SER A 83 -11.50 27.85 -24.91
N SER A 84 -10.22 27.99 -25.22
CA SER A 84 -9.71 27.85 -26.59
C SER A 84 -9.32 26.42 -26.96
N THR A 85 -8.68 25.70 -26.03
CA THR A 85 -8.08 24.39 -26.32
C THR A 85 -7.98 23.61 -25.01
N ALA A 86 -8.51 22.40 -24.98
CA ALA A 86 -8.10 21.40 -24.03
C ALA A 86 -6.99 20.58 -24.68
N GLN A 87 -5.86 20.42 -24.01
CA GLN A 87 -4.73 19.64 -24.50
C GLN A 87 -4.37 18.56 -23.47
N PRO A 88 -4.14 17.31 -23.91
CA PRO A 88 -3.65 16.27 -23.02
C PRO A 88 -2.22 16.58 -22.57
N ALA A 89 -1.93 16.26 -21.32
CA ALA A 89 -0.68 16.58 -20.65
C ALA A 89 -0.15 15.37 -19.87
N GLY A 90 0.89 15.63 -19.07
CA GLY A 90 1.38 14.69 -18.07
C GLY A 90 1.88 13.35 -18.60
N SER A 91 1.99 12.38 -17.69
CA SER A 91 2.77 11.17 -17.96
C SER A 91 2.11 10.25 -18.98
N HIS A 92 0.79 10.32 -19.14
CA HIS A 92 0.07 9.52 -20.12
C HIS A 92 0.39 9.99 -21.54
N TYR A 93 0.21 11.29 -21.81
CA TYR A 93 0.40 11.88 -23.13
C TYR A 93 1.87 12.07 -23.56
N ASP A 94 2.79 12.10 -22.59
CA ASP A 94 4.23 11.95 -22.84
C ASP A 94 4.60 10.52 -23.34
N GLY A 95 3.69 9.55 -23.25
CA GLY A 95 3.99 8.13 -23.46
C GLY A 95 4.88 7.56 -22.34
N LEU A 96 4.80 8.07 -21.12
CA LEU A 96 5.65 7.67 -19.99
C LEU A 96 4.89 6.95 -18.87
N ARG A 97 3.58 6.72 -19.03
CA ARG A 97 2.75 5.93 -18.11
C ARG A 97 3.25 4.48 -18.09
N ILE A 98 3.14 3.85 -16.93
CA ILE A 98 3.51 2.44 -16.72
C ILE A 98 2.34 1.72 -16.06
N LYS A 99 2.29 0.39 -16.19
CA LYS A 99 1.33 -0.52 -15.54
C LYS A 99 -0.13 -0.39 -16.02
N LYS A 100 -0.78 0.78 -15.90
CA LYS A 100 -2.19 0.98 -16.30
C LYS A 100 -2.47 2.38 -16.90
N PRO A 101 -3.42 2.48 -17.84
CA PRO A 101 -3.91 3.74 -18.41
C PRO A 101 -4.97 4.42 -17.53
N ASP A 102 -4.87 4.29 -16.21
CA ASP A 102 -5.89 4.69 -15.21
C ASP A 102 -5.82 6.16 -14.77
N GLU A 103 -5.10 7.00 -15.49
CA GLU A 103 -4.89 8.42 -15.18
C GLU A 103 -4.68 9.24 -16.47
N PHE A 104 -5.37 10.38 -16.57
CA PHE A 104 -5.28 11.32 -17.68
C PHE A 104 -5.19 12.77 -17.17
N ASP A 105 -4.15 13.50 -17.56
CA ASP A 105 -3.99 14.92 -17.26
C ASP A 105 -4.49 15.78 -18.44
N MET A 106 -5.33 16.79 -18.18
CA MET A 106 -5.88 17.71 -19.20
C MET A 106 -5.68 19.17 -18.81
N ASP A 107 -4.80 19.87 -19.54
CA ASP A 107 -4.68 21.33 -19.46
C ASP A 107 -5.79 21.99 -20.29
N ILE A 108 -6.63 22.82 -19.65
CA ILE A 108 -7.68 23.59 -20.30
C ILE A 108 -7.24 25.06 -20.39
N VAL A 109 -6.88 25.50 -21.60
CA VAL A 109 -6.37 26.85 -21.85
C VAL A 109 -7.52 27.86 -21.87
N ILE A 110 -7.48 28.78 -20.90
CA ILE A 110 -8.41 29.90 -20.73
C ILE A 110 -7.75 31.17 -21.27
N GLY A 111 -8.42 31.85 -22.19
CA GLY A 111 -8.01 33.16 -22.70
C GLY A 111 -8.31 34.30 -21.72
N LEU A 112 -7.59 35.41 -21.88
CA LEU A 112 -7.94 36.72 -21.33
C LEU A 112 -8.25 37.68 -22.49
N PRO A 113 -9.19 38.64 -22.33
CA PRO A 113 -9.63 39.58 -23.38
C PRO A 113 -8.62 40.73 -23.64
N ILE A 114 -7.34 40.39 -23.80
CA ILE A 114 -6.23 41.36 -23.93
C ILE A 114 -5.11 40.84 -24.82
N ASN A 115 -4.18 41.71 -25.21
CA ASN A 115 -3.05 41.30 -26.05
C ASN A 115 -2.03 40.50 -25.23
N MET A 116 -1.90 39.21 -25.55
CA MET A 116 -0.90 38.32 -24.93
C MET A 116 0.53 38.53 -25.43
N LYS A 117 0.77 39.39 -26.43
CA LYS A 117 2.12 39.76 -26.88
C LYS A 117 2.71 40.87 -26.02
N GLU A 118 4.03 40.96 -26.00
CA GLU A 118 4.74 42.06 -25.34
C GLU A 118 4.77 43.30 -26.24
N ASP A 119 4.72 44.48 -25.61
CA ASP A 119 5.01 45.74 -26.31
C ASP A 119 6.50 45.80 -26.65
N ARG A 120 6.80 45.82 -27.95
CA ARG A 120 8.17 45.74 -28.50
C ARG A 120 9.05 46.95 -28.22
N PHE A 121 8.47 48.08 -27.80
CA PHE A 121 9.20 49.31 -27.54
C PHE A 121 9.26 49.63 -26.04
N ILE A 122 8.18 49.35 -25.30
CA ILE A 122 8.07 49.65 -23.87
C ILE A 122 7.41 48.44 -23.16
N PRO A 123 8.17 47.39 -22.78
CA PRO A 123 7.61 46.17 -22.18
C PRO A 123 6.68 46.40 -20.98
N SER A 124 6.92 47.45 -20.18
CA SER A 124 6.07 47.85 -19.04
C SER A 124 4.68 48.36 -19.44
N ASN A 125 4.45 48.72 -20.71
CA ASN A 125 3.14 49.11 -21.23
C ASN A 125 2.29 47.91 -21.69
N SER A 126 2.85 46.70 -21.66
CA SER A 126 2.14 45.48 -22.05
C SER A 126 0.86 45.25 -21.23
N ASP A 127 -0.17 44.70 -21.88
CA ASP A 127 -1.44 44.36 -21.21
C ASP A 127 -1.29 43.31 -20.10
N ILE A 128 -0.21 42.53 -20.14
CA ILE A 128 0.29 41.72 -19.04
C ILE A 128 1.78 41.99 -18.89
N VAL A 129 2.20 42.36 -17.69
CA VAL A 129 3.61 42.35 -17.28
C VAL A 129 3.88 41.08 -16.48
N LEU A 130 4.93 40.37 -16.87
CA LEU A 130 5.38 39.13 -16.23
C LEU A 130 6.46 39.49 -15.21
N GLU A 131 6.12 39.45 -13.93
CA GLU A 131 7.07 39.76 -12.85
C GLU A 131 7.64 38.45 -12.28
N PRO A 132 8.98 38.23 -12.33
CA PRO A 132 9.61 37.06 -11.73
C PRO A 132 9.32 36.95 -10.23
N SER A 133 9.21 35.71 -9.74
CA SER A 133 9.08 35.43 -8.31
C SER A 133 10.21 34.48 -7.87
N ASN A 134 9.95 33.60 -6.90
CA ASN A 134 10.80 32.47 -6.60
C ASN A 134 10.91 31.51 -7.81
N TYR A 135 11.99 30.73 -7.88
CA TYR A 135 12.26 29.82 -8.99
C TYR A 135 11.07 28.92 -9.34
N ALA A 136 10.83 28.77 -10.64
CA ALA A 136 9.67 28.11 -11.25
C ALA A 136 8.30 28.83 -11.11
N TYR A 137 8.26 30.08 -10.61
CA TYR A 137 7.03 30.88 -10.50
C TYR A 137 7.15 32.31 -11.06
N VAL A 138 5.99 32.86 -11.44
CA VAL A 138 5.81 34.22 -11.98
C VAL A 138 4.56 34.86 -11.39
N LYS A 139 4.54 36.19 -11.28
CA LYS A 139 3.35 37.00 -10.97
C LYS A 139 2.85 37.67 -12.24
N LEU A 140 1.53 37.74 -12.39
CA LEU A 140 0.89 38.31 -13.59
C LEU A 140 0.24 39.65 -13.23
N LYS A 141 0.80 40.75 -13.73
CA LYS A 141 0.29 42.10 -13.45
C LYS A 141 -0.46 42.65 -14.66
N MET A 142 -1.69 43.09 -14.42
CA MET A 142 -2.64 43.45 -15.46
C MET A 142 -2.47 44.92 -15.88
N GLY A 143 -2.11 45.12 -17.14
CA GLY A 143 -1.87 46.43 -17.75
C GLY A 143 -3.15 47.20 -18.11
N LYS A 144 -2.97 48.33 -18.79
CA LYS A 144 -4.01 49.35 -19.01
C LYS A 144 -5.27 48.81 -19.71
N GLN A 145 -5.13 47.93 -20.71
CA GLN A 145 -6.30 47.41 -21.43
C GLN A 145 -7.16 46.47 -20.57
N PHE A 146 -6.55 45.70 -19.66
CA PHE A 146 -7.31 44.85 -18.72
C PHE A 146 -8.05 45.71 -17.67
N GLN A 147 -7.43 46.80 -17.23
CA GLN A 147 -8.06 47.77 -16.33
C GLN A 147 -9.26 48.48 -16.99
N ASN A 148 -9.23 48.64 -18.32
CA ASN A 148 -10.30 49.26 -19.11
C ASN A 148 -11.46 48.31 -19.47
N LEU A 149 -11.45 47.03 -19.08
CA LEU A 149 -12.54 46.08 -19.38
C LEU A 149 -13.96 46.49 -18.90
N PRO A 150 -14.15 47.31 -17.84
CA PRO A 150 -15.47 47.85 -17.52
C PRO A 150 -16.02 48.84 -18.56
N ASN A 151 -15.12 49.47 -19.33
CA ASN A 151 -15.42 50.52 -20.30
C ASN A 151 -15.20 50.05 -21.76
N ARG A 152 -14.98 48.74 -21.98
CA ARG A 152 -14.61 48.17 -23.27
C ARG A 152 -15.13 46.74 -23.39
N ASP A 153 -15.62 46.37 -24.57
CA ASP A 153 -16.10 45.02 -24.93
C ASP A 153 -17.36 44.57 -24.14
N GLU A 154 -17.73 43.29 -24.32
CA GLU A 154 -18.87 42.62 -23.69
C GLU A 154 -18.65 42.43 -22.17
N TRP A 155 -18.79 43.52 -21.41
CA TRP A 155 -18.59 43.58 -19.96
C TRP A 155 -19.30 42.47 -19.19
N GLU A 156 -20.53 42.12 -19.57
CA GLU A 156 -21.33 41.08 -18.92
C GLU A 156 -20.64 39.70 -18.90
N ILE A 157 -19.77 39.43 -19.88
CA ILE A 157 -18.90 38.24 -19.87
C ILE A 157 -17.58 38.60 -19.16
N ASN A 158 -16.92 39.69 -19.56
CA ASN A 158 -15.55 40.03 -19.15
C ASN A 158 -15.40 40.39 -17.67
N LYS A 159 -16.48 40.79 -16.98
CA LYS A 159 -16.51 41.02 -15.54
C LYS A 159 -16.08 39.80 -14.71
N THR A 160 -16.20 38.60 -15.27
CA THR A 160 -15.71 37.36 -14.66
C THR A 160 -14.20 37.38 -14.48
N ALA A 161 -13.43 37.65 -15.54
CA ALA A 161 -11.98 37.76 -15.43
C ALA A 161 -11.53 38.99 -14.64
N TYR A 162 -12.23 40.12 -14.79
CA TYR A 162 -11.91 41.34 -14.07
C TYR A 162 -11.97 41.15 -12.55
N LYS A 163 -12.89 40.31 -12.03
CA LYS A 163 -12.96 39.97 -10.60
C LYS A 163 -11.73 39.25 -10.08
N TRP A 164 -10.94 38.57 -10.92
CA TRP A 164 -9.77 37.78 -10.50
C TRP A 164 -8.58 38.63 -10.06
N LYS A 165 -8.50 39.91 -10.42
CA LYS A 165 -7.39 40.77 -9.96
C LYS A 165 -7.55 41.19 -8.50
N ASP A 166 -6.47 41.71 -7.92
CA ASP A 166 -6.48 42.47 -6.67
C ASP A 166 -6.47 44.00 -6.89
N GLU A 167 -6.39 44.75 -5.80
CA GLU A 167 -6.26 46.21 -5.79
C GLU A 167 -4.97 46.71 -6.49
N ASN A 168 -3.91 45.91 -6.46
CA ASN A 168 -2.60 46.18 -7.06
C ASN A 168 -2.51 45.68 -8.52
N ASN A 169 -3.64 45.26 -9.10
CA ASN A 169 -3.79 44.72 -10.45
C ASN A 169 -3.05 43.39 -10.72
N TYR A 170 -2.66 42.63 -9.70
CA TYR A 170 -2.17 41.27 -9.90
C TYR A 170 -3.32 40.29 -10.09
N LEU A 171 -3.20 39.38 -11.06
CA LEU A 171 -4.17 38.31 -11.28
C LEU A 171 -4.03 37.25 -10.18
N LEU A 172 -5.05 37.12 -9.33
CA LEU A 172 -5.03 36.19 -8.20
C LEU A 172 -5.32 34.76 -8.67
N ARG A 173 -4.36 33.90 -8.36
CA ARG A 173 -4.37 32.46 -8.60
C ARG A 173 -5.61 31.80 -7.99
N SER A 174 -5.96 32.17 -6.76
CA SER A 174 -7.13 31.63 -6.04
C SER A 174 -8.43 31.91 -6.77
N LYS A 175 -8.75 33.19 -7.01
CA LYS A 175 -10.01 33.59 -7.65
C LYS A 175 -10.22 32.96 -9.03
N PHE A 176 -9.15 32.76 -9.80
CA PHE A 176 -9.19 32.02 -11.06
C PHE A 176 -9.51 30.53 -10.85
N SER A 177 -8.82 29.85 -9.93
CA SER A 177 -9.12 28.46 -9.55
C SER A 177 -10.57 28.30 -9.04
N ASP A 178 -11.04 29.20 -8.18
CA ASP A 178 -12.36 29.13 -7.55
C ASP A 178 -13.49 29.35 -8.57
N TRP A 179 -13.29 30.24 -9.55
CA TRP A 179 -14.18 30.34 -10.71
C TRP A 179 -14.18 29.04 -11.53
N PHE A 180 -13.01 28.51 -11.90
CA PHE A 180 -12.94 27.29 -12.72
C PHE A 180 -13.59 26.09 -12.02
N LYS A 181 -13.40 25.95 -10.70
CA LYS A 181 -14.14 25.00 -9.86
C LYS A 181 -15.64 25.18 -9.97
N SER A 182 -16.15 26.41 -9.83
CA SER A 182 -17.57 26.70 -10.02
C SER A 182 -18.09 26.31 -11.41
N VAL A 183 -17.29 26.46 -12.47
CA VAL A 183 -17.66 25.99 -13.82
C VAL A 183 -17.74 24.46 -13.86
N VAL A 184 -16.72 23.74 -13.37
CA VAL A 184 -16.69 22.26 -13.36
C VAL A 184 -17.84 21.69 -12.53
N TYR A 185 -18.11 22.23 -11.33
CA TYR A 185 -19.21 21.75 -10.48
C TYR A 185 -20.59 22.01 -11.11
N ARG A 186 -20.82 23.19 -11.70
CA ARG A 186 -22.08 23.45 -12.42
C ARG A 186 -22.24 22.56 -13.66
N ALA A 187 -21.14 22.24 -14.36
CA ALA A 187 -21.15 21.32 -15.49
C ALA A 187 -21.44 19.87 -15.07
N LEU A 188 -20.90 19.44 -13.92
CA LEU A 188 -21.19 18.13 -13.32
C LEU A 188 -22.67 18.02 -12.92
N ASN A 189 -23.28 19.09 -12.42
CA ASN A 189 -24.69 19.14 -12.03
C ASN A 189 -25.67 18.98 -13.21
N LYS A 190 -25.20 18.97 -14.47
CA LYS A 190 -26.02 18.64 -15.65
C LYS A 190 -26.12 17.14 -15.95
N PHE A 191 -25.29 16.30 -15.32
CA PHE A 191 -25.43 14.85 -15.45
C PHE A 191 -26.53 14.31 -14.54
N GLU A 192 -27.10 13.17 -14.94
CA GLU A 192 -28.11 12.47 -14.14
C GLU A 192 -27.56 12.10 -12.75
N CYS A 193 -28.46 12.11 -11.76
CA CYS A 193 -28.11 11.83 -10.37
C CYS A 193 -28.52 10.41 -10.00
N TYR A 194 -27.61 9.64 -9.42
CA TYR A 194 -27.94 8.43 -8.66
C TYR A 194 -27.45 8.61 -7.22
N GLY A 195 -28.38 8.92 -6.32
CA GLY A 195 -28.05 9.44 -4.99
C GLY A 195 -27.16 10.69 -5.09
N ASN A 196 -26.01 10.66 -4.42
CA ASN A 196 -25.06 11.78 -4.36
C ASN A 196 -24.04 11.82 -5.51
N TYR A 197 -24.18 10.99 -6.55
CA TYR A 197 -23.22 10.95 -7.66
C TYR A 197 -23.80 11.36 -9.01
N ARG A 198 -22.87 11.78 -9.89
CA ARG A 198 -23.12 12.01 -11.30
C ARG A 198 -22.95 10.71 -12.06
N LEU A 199 -24.00 10.30 -12.75
CA LEU A 199 -24.04 9.09 -13.59
C LEU A 199 -23.76 9.48 -15.04
N VAL A 200 -22.89 8.74 -15.71
CA VAL A 200 -22.65 8.86 -17.15
C VAL A 200 -22.59 7.47 -17.76
N THR A 201 -23.44 7.22 -18.76
CA THR A 201 -23.48 5.94 -19.46
C THR A 201 -22.59 5.99 -20.70
N VAL A 202 -21.66 5.03 -20.84
CA VAL A 202 -20.83 4.83 -22.04
C VAL A 202 -21.01 3.38 -22.49
N ASP A 203 -21.43 3.17 -23.75
CA ASP A 203 -21.76 1.84 -24.30
C ASP A 203 -22.75 1.02 -23.44
N ASN A 204 -23.80 1.67 -22.92
CA ASN A 204 -24.76 1.08 -21.97
C ASN A 204 -24.17 0.63 -20.62
N VAL A 205 -22.89 0.92 -20.34
CA VAL A 205 -22.26 0.70 -19.03
C VAL A 205 -22.35 1.99 -18.21
N PRO A 206 -22.92 1.96 -16.99
CA PRO A 206 -22.97 3.13 -16.12
C PRO A 206 -21.63 3.38 -15.43
N TYR A 207 -21.17 4.63 -15.47
CA TYR A 207 -20.01 5.14 -14.75
C TYR A 207 -20.43 6.21 -13.73
N VAL A 208 -19.85 6.12 -12.56
CA VAL A 208 -20.04 7.02 -11.42
C VAL A 208 -18.87 8.00 -11.37
N ILE A 209 -19.16 9.30 -11.39
CA ILE A 209 -18.15 10.36 -11.27
C ILE A 209 -18.22 10.97 -9.86
N ARG A 210 -17.09 10.90 -9.16
CA ARG A 210 -16.81 11.67 -7.93
C ARG A 210 -15.73 12.71 -8.22
N THR A 211 -15.49 13.64 -7.29
CA THR A 211 -14.42 14.64 -7.44
C THR A 211 -13.47 14.65 -6.25
N SER A 212 -12.22 15.05 -6.49
CA SER A 212 -11.28 15.50 -5.46
C SER A 212 -10.45 16.66 -5.99
N GLU A 213 -9.81 17.40 -5.09
CA GLU A 213 -8.89 18.48 -5.46
C GLU A 213 -7.44 18.09 -5.11
N SER A 214 -6.52 18.30 -6.04
CA SER A 214 -5.09 18.04 -5.84
C SER A 214 -4.24 19.10 -6.54
N GLY A 215 -3.57 19.95 -5.76
CA GLY A 215 -2.76 21.05 -6.32
C GLY A 215 -3.61 22.02 -7.16
N PRO A 216 -3.30 22.23 -8.46
CA PRO A 216 -4.09 23.09 -9.34
C PRO A 216 -5.28 22.38 -10.01
N ALA A 217 -5.41 21.05 -9.85
CA ALA A 217 -6.35 20.22 -10.60
C ALA A 217 -7.66 19.96 -9.84
N ILE A 218 -8.73 19.74 -10.61
CA ILE A 218 -9.94 19.06 -10.16
C ILE A 218 -9.90 17.65 -10.78
N THR A 219 -9.70 16.64 -9.94
CA THR A 219 -9.66 15.24 -10.34
C THR A 219 -11.08 14.69 -10.42
N LEU A 220 -11.50 14.23 -11.60
CA LEU A 220 -12.69 13.39 -11.75
C LEU A 220 -12.30 11.95 -11.45
N LYS A 221 -12.92 11.34 -10.43
CA LYS A 221 -12.73 9.91 -10.11
C LYS A 221 -13.87 9.12 -10.73
N ILE A 222 -13.57 8.37 -11.77
CA ILE A 222 -14.52 7.64 -12.60
C ILE A 222 -14.45 6.16 -12.23
N THR A 223 -15.56 5.59 -11.78
CA THR A 223 -15.64 4.19 -11.35
C THR A 223 -16.90 3.50 -11.86
N ASN A 224 -16.90 2.18 -12.00
CA ASN A 224 -18.12 1.40 -12.28
C ASN A 224 -18.28 0.19 -11.33
N ILE A 225 -19.39 -0.53 -11.47
CA ILE A 225 -19.70 -1.73 -10.68
C ILE A 225 -18.77 -2.93 -10.95
N THR A 226 -18.10 -2.98 -12.11
CA THR A 226 -17.18 -4.08 -12.47
C THR A 226 -15.75 -3.84 -11.96
N GLY A 227 -15.54 -2.82 -11.13
CA GLY A 227 -14.25 -2.48 -10.52
C GLY A 227 -13.34 -1.62 -11.39
N PHE A 228 -13.82 -1.07 -12.51
CA PHE A 228 -13.10 -0.05 -13.27
C PHE A 228 -12.84 1.19 -12.41
N LYS A 229 -11.64 1.79 -12.53
CA LYS A 229 -11.25 3.02 -11.84
C LYS A 229 -10.31 3.82 -12.73
N MET A 230 -10.58 5.12 -12.89
CA MET A 230 -9.77 6.04 -13.68
C MET A 230 -9.89 7.45 -13.10
N ASP A 231 -8.75 8.12 -12.91
CA ASP A 231 -8.69 9.51 -12.45
C ASP A 231 -8.41 10.45 -13.65
N VAL A 232 -9.09 11.59 -13.74
CA VAL A 232 -8.92 12.59 -14.82
C VAL A 232 -8.72 13.97 -14.22
N ASP A 233 -7.50 14.51 -14.33
CA ASP A 233 -7.12 15.80 -13.76
C ASP A 233 -7.43 16.95 -14.71
N LEU A 234 -8.37 17.82 -14.33
CA LEU A 234 -8.71 19.04 -15.06
C LEU A 234 -7.91 20.23 -14.50
N VAL A 235 -6.92 20.69 -15.26
CA VAL A 235 -6.02 21.80 -14.87
C VAL A 235 -6.32 23.03 -15.71
N PRO A 236 -6.78 24.16 -15.14
CA PRO A 236 -6.94 25.39 -15.91
C PRO A 236 -5.58 26.08 -16.11
N ALA A 237 -5.30 26.55 -17.33
CA ALA A 237 -4.03 27.17 -17.69
C ALA A 237 -4.21 28.50 -18.44
N LEU A 238 -3.23 29.40 -18.31
CA LEU A 238 -3.11 30.60 -19.15
C LEU A 238 -1.90 30.41 -20.09
N ARG A 239 -2.08 30.70 -21.39
CA ARG A 239 -1.06 30.52 -22.43
C ARG A 239 -0.43 31.87 -22.84
N PHE A 240 0.88 31.86 -23.02
CA PHE A 240 1.69 32.98 -23.49
C PHE A 240 2.47 32.60 -24.76
N PRO A 241 2.70 33.54 -25.69
CA PRO A 241 3.56 33.32 -26.85
C PRO A 241 5.01 33.01 -26.47
N GLU A 242 5.73 32.25 -27.31
CA GLU A 242 7.16 31.94 -27.07
C GLU A 242 8.04 33.19 -27.05
N GLU A 243 7.66 34.28 -27.75
CA GLU A 243 8.41 35.56 -27.68
C GLU A 243 8.43 36.22 -26.29
N ARG A 244 7.61 35.74 -25.33
CA ARG A 244 7.66 36.16 -23.91
C ARG A 244 8.50 35.25 -23.01
N TRP A 245 9.30 34.36 -23.60
CA TRP A 245 10.22 33.49 -22.89
C TRP A 245 11.67 33.72 -23.37
N PRO A 246 12.66 33.73 -22.48
CA PRO A 246 12.57 33.56 -21.02
C PRO A 246 12.10 34.82 -20.29
N VAL A 247 11.51 34.65 -19.09
CA VAL A 247 11.04 35.78 -18.26
C VAL A 247 12.19 36.51 -17.55
N THR A 248 13.33 35.84 -17.32
CA THR A 248 14.62 36.46 -16.95
C THR A 248 15.77 35.70 -17.59
N SER A 249 16.95 36.32 -17.66
CA SER A 249 18.21 35.69 -18.10
C SER A 249 18.67 34.48 -17.26
N ASP A 250 18.05 34.20 -16.11
CA ASP A 250 18.33 32.99 -15.31
C ASP A 250 17.67 31.73 -15.88
N TYR A 251 16.66 31.91 -16.73
CA TYR A 251 15.95 30.83 -17.39
C TYR A 251 16.61 30.47 -18.73
N ARG A 252 16.58 29.18 -19.06
CA ARG A 252 17.07 28.61 -20.32
C ARG A 252 16.17 29.02 -21.48
N ASP A 253 16.75 29.48 -22.58
CA ASP A 253 16.06 29.75 -23.85
C ASP A 253 15.37 28.50 -24.44
N ILE A 254 14.24 28.71 -25.12
CA ILE A 254 13.64 27.68 -25.97
C ILE A 254 14.47 27.61 -27.26
N THR A 255 15.14 26.48 -27.47
CA THR A 255 15.93 26.26 -28.70
C THR A 255 15.01 25.88 -29.88
N ALA A 256 15.49 26.05 -31.11
CA ALA A 256 14.68 25.84 -32.32
C ALA A 256 14.13 24.40 -32.46
N ASP A 257 14.84 23.42 -31.92
CA ASP A 257 14.41 22.01 -31.81
C ASP A 257 13.33 21.77 -30.73
N CYS A 258 13.06 22.74 -29.86
CA CYS A 258 12.03 22.67 -28.83
C CYS A 258 10.85 23.64 -29.07
N SER A 259 10.99 24.60 -29.99
CA SER A 259 9.94 25.58 -30.29
C SER A 259 8.67 24.90 -30.79
N VAL A 260 7.52 25.39 -30.31
CA VAL A 260 6.18 25.03 -30.79
C VAL A 260 5.41 26.25 -31.32
N GLY A 261 6.09 27.39 -31.49
CA GLY A 261 5.57 28.58 -32.14
C GLY A 261 4.26 29.07 -31.51
N SER A 262 3.17 29.07 -32.28
CA SER A 262 1.86 29.57 -31.85
C SER A 262 1.19 28.76 -30.73
N TYR A 263 1.68 27.56 -30.41
CA TYR A 263 1.22 26.81 -29.23
C TYR A 263 1.71 27.41 -27.91
N GLY A 264 2.82 28.16 -27.92
CA GLY A 264 3.29 28.91 -26.76
C GLY A 264 3.71 28.07 -25.55
N TRP A 265 3.97 28.75 -24.44
CA TRP A 265 4.17 28.17 -23.11
C TRP A 265 3.02 28.58 -22.19
N MET A 266 2.95 28.04 -20.97
CA MET A 266 1.82 28.27 -20.07
C MET A 266 2.21 28.55 -18.63
N VAL A 267 1.24 29.04 -17.87
CA VAL A 267 1.24 29.00 -16.40
C VAL A 267 0.00 28.31 -15.86
N VAL A 268 0.17 27.60 -14.75
CA VAL A 268 -0.91 26.90 -14.04
C VAL A 268 -1.05 27.42 -12.60
N PRO A 269 -2.26 27.44 -12.02
CA PRO A 269 -2.54 28.09 -10.75
C PRO A 269 -2.16 27.22 -9.54
N LYS A 270 -0.90 26.73 -9.51
CA LYS A 270 -0.34 26.00 -8.37
C LYS A 270 0.28 26.99 -7.36
N PRO A 271 -0.03 26.90 -6.06
CA PRO A 271 0.61 27.75 -5.05
C PRO A 271 2.09 27.38 -4.85
N ALA A 272 2.92 28.37 -4.49
CA ALA A 272 4.26 28.13 -3.97
C ALA A 272 4.19 27.57 -2.54
N LYS A 273 5.16 26.73 -2.16
CA LYS A 273 5.27 26.19 -0.79
C LYS A 273 5.61 27.28 0.25
N ASN A 274 6.38 28.29 -0.16
CA ASN A 274 6.83 29.42 0.66
C ASN A 274 6.51 30.74 -0.07
N GLY A 275 6.17 31.81 0.65
CA GLY A 275 5.92 33.15 0.09
C GLY A 275 4.46 33.46 -0.25
N ASP A 276 4.22 34.49 -1.07
CA ASP A 276 2.89 34.94 -1.52
C ASP A 276 2.24 33.88 -2.43
N SER A 277 1.50 32.94 -1.83
CA SER A 277 0.81 31.85 -2.52
C SER A 277 -0.45 32.29 -3.28
N SER A 278 -0.79 33.60 -3.27
CA SER A 278 -2.01 34.15 -3.87
C SER A 278 -1.78 34.78 -5.25
N ARG A 279 -0.63 35.45 -5.44
CA ARG A 279 -0.28 36.13 -6.71
C ARG A 279 0.62 35.31 -7.64
N VAL A 280 1.24 34.24 -7.15
CA VAL A 280 2.19 33.43 -7.93
C VAL A 280 1.51 32.33 -8.74
N TRP A 281 2.06 32.10 -9.93
CA TRP A 281 1.64 31.09 -10.89
C TRP A 281 2.86 30.26 -11.28
N ARG A 282 2.69 28.95 -11.49
CA ARG A 282 3.81 28.04 -11.81
C ARG A 282 3.96 27.90 -13.32
N PHE A 283 5.19 27.97 -13.83
CA PHE A 283 5.49 27.70 -15.24
C PHE A 283 5.15 26.26 -15.66
N ALA A 284 4.69 26.11 -16.90
CA ALA A 284 4.39 24.84 -17.56
C ALA A 284 4.82 24.90 -19.03
N LEU A 285 5.87 24.17 -19.39
CA LEU A 285 6.46 24.12 -20.74
C LEU A 285 6.29 22.72 -21.37
N HIS A 286 5.14 22.07 -21.12
CA HIS A 286 4.91 20.67 -21.49
C HIS A 286 5.09 20.38 -22.98
N ASN A 287 4.74 21.34 -23.85
CA ASN A 287 4.88 21.21 -25.30
C ASN A 287 6.35 21.28 -25.73
N GLN A 288 7.12 22.25 -25.23
CA GLN A 288 8.57 22.36 -25.48
C GLN A 288 9.33 21.17 -24.89
N GLU A 289 8.92 20.72 -23.71
CA GLU A 289 9.46 19.52 -23.08
C GLU A 289 9.22 18.26 -23.91
N LYS A 290 8.04 18.10 -24.54
CA LYS A 290 7.75 16.95 -25.39
C LYS A 290 8.70 16.88 -26.60
N ASN A 291 9.03 18.03 -27.18
CA ASN A 291 9.99 18.11 -28.29
C ASN A 291 11.44 17.73 -27.89
N LEU A 292 11.86 17.91 -26.62
CA LEU A 292 13.18 17.45 -26.14
C LEU A 292 13.39 15.94 -26.24
N PHE A 293 12.33 15.13 -26.37
CA PHE A 293 12.41 13.68 -26.45
C PHE A 293 11.51 13.05 -27.53
N HIS A 294 11.07 13.86 -28.50
CA HIS A 294 10.39 13.37 -29.69
C HIS A 294 11.36 12.52 -30.52
N ASP A 295 10.91 11.37 -31.03
CA ASP A 295 11.69 10.38 -31.81
C ASP A 295 13.02 9.91 -31.20
N ILE A 296 13.28 10.15 -29.91
CA ILE A 296 14.50 9.66 -29.26
C ILE A 296 14.35 8.18 -28.86
N TYR A 297 14.79 7.30 -29.77
CA TYR A 297 14.75 5.83 -29.74
C TYR A 297 14.51 5.17 -28.36
N ASN A 298 15.57 4.86 -27.58
CA ASN A 298 15.41 4.16 -26.30
C ASN A 298 15.16 5.10 -25.09
N PHE A 299 14.90 6.39 -25.30
CA PHE A 299 14.66 7.36 -24.21
C PHE A 299 13.41 7.01 -23.40
N LYS A 300 12.25 6.88 -24.07
CA LYS A 300 10.96 6.62 -23.40
C LYS A 300 11.02 5.29 -22.62
N GLN A 301 11.63 4.25 -23.20
CA GLN A 301 11.78 2.96 -22.54
C GLN A 301 12.71 3.04 -21.31
N THR A 302 13.87 3.67 -21.44
CA THR A 302 14.82 3.85 -20.31
C THR A 302 14.19 4.66 -19.18
N LEU A 303 13.46 5.73 -19.50
CA LEU A 303 12.76 6.56 -18.51
C LEU A 303 11.66 5.76 -17.79
N ARG A 304 10.89 4.91 -18.50
CA ARG A 304 9.92 4.00 -17.88
C ARG A 304 10.58 3.00 -16.91
N PHE A 305 11.78 2.48 -17.20
CA PHE A 305 12.54 1.64 -16.25
C PHE A 305 12.96 2.41 -14.99
N ILE A 306 13.49 3.62 -15.12
CA ILE A 306 13.89 4.43 -13.95
C ILE A 306 12.67 4.85 -13.12
N LYS A 307 11.50 5.09 -13.74
CA LYS A 307 10.23 5.27 -13.02
C LYS A 307 9.82 4.01 -12.25
N LYS A 308 9.79 2.84 -12.90
CA LYS A 308 9.49 1.55 -12.23
C LYS A 308 10.44 1.30 -11.05
N LEU A 309 11.74 1.56 -11.21
CA LEU A 309 12.74 1.50 -10.13
C LEU A 309 12.40 2.46 -8.98
N ARG A 310 12.05 3.72 -9.28
CA ARG A 310 11.67 4.74 -8.30
C ARG A 310 10.43 4.31 -7.49
N ASP A 311 9.43 3.76 -8.16
CA ASP A 311 8.17 3.35 -7.54
C ASP A 311 8.35 2.08 -6.68
N VAL A 312 8.99 1.03 -7.22
CA VAL A 312 9.25 -0.22 -6.48
C VAL A 312 10.15 -0.01 -5.27
N GLN A 313 11.16 0.85 -5.39
CA GLN A 313 12.09 1.12 -4.29
C GLN A 313 11.56 2.11 -3.25
N GLY A 314 10.30 2.58 -3.35
CA GLY A 314 9.72 3.54 -2.40
C GLY A 314 10.54 4.83 -2.30
N MET A 315 10.87 5.43 -3.46
CA MET A 315 11.62 6.68 -3.56
C MET A 315 10.68 7.88 -3.77
N ASP A 316 9.64 7.94 -2.94
CA ASP A 316 8.45 8.77 -3.18
C ASP A 316 8.69 10.28 -3.12
N GLU A 317 9.66 10.74 -2.31
CA GLU A 317 10.05 12.16 -2.23
C GLU A 317 10.67 12.69 -3.53
N ILE A 318 11.07 11.80 -4.46
CA ILE A 318 11.48 12.17 -5.81
C ILE A 318 10.26 12.07 -6.73
N ALA A 319 9.71 13.20 -7.19
CA ALA A 319 8.59 13.17 -8.13
C ALA A 319 9.03 12.62 -9.51
N SER A 320 8.09 12.00 -10.26
CA SER A 320 8.35 11.53 -11.65
C SER A 320 8.93 12.63 -12.56
N TYR A 321 8.53 13.89 -12.37
CA TYR A 321 9.06 15.03 -13.10
C TYR A 321 10.54 15.32 -12.82
N TYR A 322 11.04 14.98 -11.62
CA TYR A 322 12.46 15.16 -11.27
C TYR A 322 13.32 14.12 -12.01
N ILE A 323 12.79 12.90 -12.19
CA ILE A 323 13.40 11.89 -13.07
C ILE A 323 13.38 12.38 -14.53
N LYS A 324 12.25 12.89 -15.04
CA LYS A 324 12.16 13.47 -16.41
C LYS A 324 13.20 14.59 -16.61
N THR A 325 13.35 15.47 -15.62
CA THR A 325 14.36 16.54 -15.61
C THR A 325 15.79 16.01 -15.72
N LEU A 326 16.14 14.93 -15.00
CA LEU A 326 17.47 14.31 -15.08
C LEU A 326 17.78 13.80 -16.51
N PHE A 327 16.78 13.27 -17.20
CA PHE A 327 16.89 12.83 -18.59
C PHE A 327 17.05 14.00 -19.57
N PHE A 328 16.36 15.13 -19.36
CA PHE A 328 16.55 16.33 -20.18
C PHE A 328 17.98 16.87 -20.10
N TRP A 329 18.60 16.83 -18.91
CA TRP A 329 20.01 17.20 -18.75
C TRP A 329 20.94 16.27 -19.54
N GLU A 330 20.74 14.95 -19.49
CA GLU A 330 21.54 14.02 -20.30
C GLU A 330 21.31 14.25 -21.81
N VAL A 331 20.10 14.59 -22.28
CA VAL A 331 19.86 14.94 -23.70
C VAL A 331 20.69 16.16 -24.14
N VAL A 332 20.69 17.25 -23.37
CA VAL A 332 21.43 18.47 -23.77
C VAL A 332 22.94 18.34 -23.60
N GLU A 333 23.40 17.58 -22.60
CA GLU A 333 24.83 17.27 -22.42
C GLU A 333 25.37 16.34 -23.51
N ARG A 334 24.52 15.44 -24.04
CA ARG A 334 24.85 14.50 -25.14
C ARG A 334 24.48 15.02 -26.53
N LYS A 335 24.23 16.32 -26.72
CA LYS A 335 23.79 16.88 -28.02
C LYS A 335 24.79 16.66 -29.16
N SER A 336 26.08 16.42 -28.85
CA SER A 336 27.13 16.03 -29.79
C SER A 336 27.19 14.52 -30.10
N GLU A 337 26.42 13.68 -29.39
CA GLU A 337 26.36 12.23 -29.54
C GLU A 337 24.96 11.77 -30.01
N PRO A 338 24.53 12.08 -31.26
CA PRO A 338 23.15 11.83 -31.72
C PRO A 338 22.73 10.35 -31.74
N ARG A 339 23.69 9.41 -31.64
CA ARG A 339 23.44 7.96 -31.52
C ARG A 339 23.46 7.45 -30.06
N PHE A 340 23.63 8.32 -29.07
CA PHE A 340 23.66 7.93 -27.65
C PHE A 340 22.41 7.13 -27.26
N TRP A 341 21.22 7.62 -27.62
CA TRP A 341 19.95 6.94 -27.32
C TRP A 341 19.63 5.74 -28.22
N ASN A 342 20.53 5.40 -29.17
CA ASN A 342 20.45 4.16 -29.96
C ASN A 342 21.20 2.99 -29.28
N LYS A 343 21.88 3.26 -28.16
CA LYS A 343 22.50 2.23 -27.31
C LYS A 343 21.46 1.22 -26.80
N PRO A 344 21.86 -0.04 -26.52
CA PRO A 344 20.95 -1.04 -25.95
C PRO A 344 20.26 -0.54 -24.67
N PRO A 345 18.99 -0.94 -24.41
CA PRO A 345 18.28 -0.54 -23.20
C PRO A 345 19.03 -0.88 -21.90
N SER A 346 19.79 -1.98 -21.85
CA SER A 346 20.65 -2.31 -20.71
C SER A 346 21.73 -1.27 -20.44
N GLU A 347 22.44 -0.80 -21.46
CA GLU A 347 23.51 0.18 -21.34
C GLU A 347 22.96 1.52 -20.85
N LEU A 348 21.85 1.97 -21.45
CA LEU A 348 21.17 3.21 -21.07
C LEU A 348 20.59 3.13 -19.64
N PHE A 349 20.02 1.99 -19.25
CA PHE A 349 19.56 1.77 -17.88
C PHE A 349 20.72 1.87 -16.88
N ILE A 350 21.87 1.24 -17.15
CA ILE A 350 23.06 1.35 -16.30
C ILE A 350 23.53 2.81 -16.18
N ILE A 351 23.60 3.54 -17.29
CA ILE A 351 24.02 4.95 -17.30
C ILE A 351 23.06 5.80 -16.46
N MET A 352 21.75 5.66 -16.66
CA MET A 352 20.75 6.48 -15.97
C MET A 352 20.57 6.10 -14.49
N VAL A 353 20.76 4.83 -14.10
CA VAL A 353 20.86 4.44 -12.68
C VAL A 353 22.07 5.09 -12.03
N LYS A 354 23.24 5.09 -12.68
CA LYS A 354 24.44 5.78 -12.18
C LYS A 354 24.26 7.30 -12.14
N ARG A 355 23.53 7.89 -13.09
CA ARG A 355 23.18 9.33 -13.11
C ARG A 355 22.28 9.70 -11.93
N LEU A 356 21.24 8.90 -11.67
CA LEU A 356 20.33 9.09 -10.54
C LEU A 356 21.05 8.90 -9.20
N HIS A 357 21.93 7.89 -9.09
CA HIS A 357 22.76 7.68 -7.90
C HIS A 357 23.61 8.93 -7.57
N ARG A 358 24.32 9.48 -8.56
CA ARG A 358 25.11 10.72 -8.39
C ARG A 358 24.24 11.90 -7.97
N ALA A 359 23.05 12.06 -8.55
CA ALA A 359 22.13 13.12 -8.17
C ALA A 359 21.67 13.01 -6.70
N MET A 360 21.41 11.79 -6.21
CA MET A 360 21.07 11.55 -4.80
C MET A 360 22.26 11.79 -3.87
N ALA A 361 23.45 11.28 -4.22
CA ALA A 361 24.67 11.44 -3.44
C ALA A 361 25.07 12.93 -3.31
N ASN A 362 25.00 13.67 -4.42
CA ASN A 362 25.29 15.11 -4.49
C ASN A 362 24.11 15.99 -4.00
N ARG A 363 22.96 15.36 -3.66
CA ARG A 363 21.71 16.03 -3.23
C ARG A 363 21.23 17.13 -4.19
N ASN A 364 21.48 16.97 -5.49
CA ASN A 364 21.17 17.97 -6.50
C ASN A 364 20.52 17.36 -7.75
N ILE A 365 19.31 17.85 -8.09
CA ILE A 365 18.72 17.74 -9.42
C ILE A 365 18.35 19.18 -9.85
N PRO A 366 19.18 19.85 -10.66
CA PRO A 366 18.87 21.21 -11.11
C PRO A 366 17.63 21.19 -12.01
N TYR A 367 16.73 22.14 -11.84
CA TYR A 367 15.55 22.32 -12.68
C TYR A 367 15.99 22.66 -14.10
N PHE A 368 15.46 21.95 -15.11
CA PHE A 368 15.95 22.04 -16.49
C PHE A 368 15.89 23.47 -17.07
N TRP A 369 14.80 24.18 -16.76
CA TRP A 369 14.54 25.54 -17.26
C TRP A 369 15.20 26.64 -16.44
N ASN A 370 15.63 26.38 -15.20
CA ASN A 370 16.47 27.31 -14.42
C ASN A 370 17.40 26.50 -13.49
N LYS A 371 18.67 26.42 -13.88
CA LYS A 371 19.70 25.59 -13.23
C LYS A 371 20.05 26.00 -11.79
N GLN A 372 19.68 27.21 -11.36
CA GLN A 372 19.94 27.70 -10.01
C GLN A 372 19.03 27.03 -8.97
N TYR A 373 17.91 26.45 -9.42
CA TYR A 373 16.93 25.82 -8.54
C TYR A 373 17.11 24.30 -8.47
N ASN A 374 17.30 23.77 -7.27
CA ASN A 374 17.44 22.34 -7.02
C ASN A 374 16.09 21.71 -6.65
N LEU A 375 15.58 20.83 -7.50
CA LEU A 375 14.26 20.19 -7.34
C LEU A 375 14.14 19.31 -6.08
N ILE A 376 15.26 18.88 -5.50
CA ILE A 376 15.31 18.03 -4.30
C ILE A 376 15.89 18.74 -3.06
N GLU A 377 16.06 20.06 -3.11
CA GLU A 377 16.56 20.88 -1.99
C GLU A 377 15.74 20.71 -0.70
N GLY A 378 14.41 20.59 -0.84
CA GLY A 378 13.49 20.38 0.28
C GLY A 378 13.40 18.95 0.80
N VAL A 379 14.16 17.99 0.26
CA VAL A 379 14.13 16.58 0.69
C VAL A 379 15.17 16.36 1.79
N ALA A 380 14.77 15.73 2.88
CA ALA A 380 15.63 15.53 4.04
C ALA A 380 16.91 14.73 3.69
N SER A 381 18.05 15.21 4.16
CA SER A 381 19.38 14.70 3.78
C SER A 381 19.61 13.22 4.12
N ASN A 382 18.96 12.70 5.16
CA ASN A 382 18.98 11.27 5.52
C ASN A 382 18.16 10.42 4.55
N ILE A 383 17.04 10.93 4.03
CA ILE A 383 16.22 10.26 3.01
C ILE A 383 17.03 10.14 1.69
N LEU A 384 17.64 11.24 1.24
CA LEU A 384 18.50 11.23 0.05
C LEU A 384 19.70 10.28 0.20
N ALA A 385 20.33 10.23 1.37
CA ALA A 385 21.38 9.24 1.67
C ALA A 385 20.85 7.80 1.64
N GLY A 386 19.62 7.55 2.13
CA GLY A 386 18.94 6.27 2.02
C GLY A 386 18.70 5.84 0.57
N TYR A 387 18.26 6.77 -0.29
CA TYR A 387 18.08 6.54 -1.73
C TYR A 387 19.42 6.29 -2.45
N ALA A 388 20.45 7.09 -2.15
CA ALA A 388 21.80 6.87 -2.67
C ALA A 388 22.32 5.46 -2.30
N ASN A 389 22.16 5.03 -1.04
CA ASN A 389 22.56 3.70 -0.60
C ASN A 389 21.79 2.56 -1.29
N LYS A 390 20.47 2.72 -1.55
CA LYS A 390 19.69 1.77 -2.35
C LYS A 390 20.26 1.65 -3.77
N LEU A 391 20.49 2.79 -4.42
CA LEU A 391 21.01 2.86 -5.78
C LEU A 391 22.46 2.36 -5.90
N GLN A 392 23.33 2.63 -4.92
CA GLN A 392 24.71 2.11 -4.91
C GLN A 392 24.76 0.59 -4.88
N ARG A 393 23.83 -0.08 -4.17
CA ARG A 393 23.74 -1.56 -4.20
C ARG A 393 23.33 -2.07 -5.58
N LEU A 394 22.39 -1.40 -6.25
CA LEU A 394 22.04 -1.72 -7.63
C LEU A 394 23.20 -1.45 -8.60
N VAL A 395 23.93 -0.35 -8.45
CA VAL A 395 25.15 -0.07 -9.25
C VAL A 395 26.17 -1.19 -9.10
N ASN A 396 26.44 -1.67 -7.88
CA ASN A 396 27.36 -2.79 -7.62
C ASN A 396 26.89 -4.12 -8.24
N ILE A 397 25.58 -4.30 -8.46
CA ILE A 397 25.00 -5.45 -9.18
C ILE A 397 25.17 -5.27 -10.69
N LEU A 398 24.90 -4.07 -11.20
CA LEU A 398 24.99 -3.72 -12.62
C LEU A 398 26.45 -3.70 -13.15
N ASP A 399 27.42 -3.43 -12.28
CA ASP A 399 28.85 -3.54 -12.60
C ASP A 399 29.37 -4.99 -12.67
N ASP A 400 28.54 -5.98 -12.31
CA ASP A 400 28.82 -7.41 -12.48
C ASP A 400 27.84 -8.06 -13.47
N PRO A 401 28.23 -8.26 -14.74
CA PRO A 401 27.37 -8.87 -15.76
C PRO A 401 26.83 -10.26 -15.42
N THR A 402 27.41 -10.98 -14.43
CA THR A 402 26.90 -12.28 -13.98
C THR A 402 25.69 -12.16 -13.04
N LYS A 403 25.51 -11.01 -12.40
CA LYS A 403 24.44 -10.75 -11.41
C LYS A 403 23.16 -10.15 -12.00
N TYR A 404 23.05 -9.98 -13.32
CA TYR A 404 21.93 -9.31 -13.98
C TYR A 404 20.54 -9.75 -13.49
N LYS A 405 20.33 -11.03 -13.15
CA LYS A 405 19.05 -11.55 -12.62
C LYS A 405 18.60 -10.87 -11.32
N MET A 406 19.52 -10.40 -10.49
CA MET A 406 19.21 -9.65 -9.26
C MET A 406 18.59 -8.27 -9.53
N VAL A 407 18.71 -7.73 -10.76
CA VAL A 407 18.07 -6.45 -11.13
C VAL A 407 16.54 -6.55 -11.06
N ALA A 408 15.96 -7.75 -11.21
CA ALA A 408 14.54 -7.98 -11.04
C ALA A 408 14.04 -7.63 -9.62
N GLU A 409 14.84 -7.86 -8.58
CA GLU A 409 14.53 -7.51 -7.17
C GLU A 409 14.45 -5.98 -6.95
N TYR A 410 14.97 -5.18 -7.89
CA TYR A 410 14.91 -3.72 -7.84
C TYR A 410 13.79 -3.14 -8.72
N LEU A 411 13.34 -3.90 -9.72
CA LEU A 411 12.34 -3.47 -10.71
C LEU A 411 10.95 -4.10 -10.54
N LEU A 412 10.78 -5.04 -9.62
CA LEU A 412 9.52 -5.73 -9.35
C LEU A 412 9.16 -5.61 -7.86
N THR A 413 7.87 -5.47 -7.53
CA THR A 413 7.42 -5.63 -6.13
C THR A 413 7.64 -7.07 -5.66
N ASP A 414 7.58 -7.33 -4.35
CA ASP A 414 7.77 -8.69 -3.81
C ASP A 414 6.82 -9.72 -4.46
N ASP A 415 5.54 -9.36 -4.63
CA ASP A 415 4.54 -10.19 -5.33
C ASP A 415 4.87 -10.40 -6.82
N GLU A 416 5.26 -9.33 -7.53
CA GLU A 416 5.66 -9.40 -8.94
C GLU A 416 6.93 -10.26 -9.09
N TYR A 417 7.89 -10.16 -8.16
CA TYR A 417 9.13 -10.91 -8.17
C TYR A 417 8.90 -12.40 -7.89
N GLU A 418 8.14 -12.78 -6.86
CA GLU A 418 7.86 -14.19 -6.58
C GLU A 418 7.04 -14.85 -7.70
N ALA A 419 6.09 -14.12 -8.32
CA ALA A 419 5.38 -14.59 -9.52
C ALA A 419 6.31 -14.74 -10.76
N TYR A 420 7.39 -13.95 -10.82
CA TYR A 420 8.34 -13.94 -11.93
C TYR A 420 9.52 -14.92 -11.76
N LYS A 421 9.87 -15.24 -10.52
CA LYS A 421 10.97 -16.12 -10.10
C LYS A 421 11.04 -17.48 -10.80
N PRO A 422 9.93 -18.18 -11.13
CA PRO A 422 9.98 -19.40 -11.94
C PRO A 422 10.55 -19.18 -13.35
N LYS A 423 10.34 -18.00 -13.96
CA LYS A 423 10.87 -17.62 -15.28
C LYS A 423 12.36 -17.25 -15.20
N LEU A 424 12.80 -16.67 -14.09
CA LEU A 424 14.22 -16.39 -13.83
C LEU A 424 15.05 -17.67 -13.59
N TYR A 425 14.47 -18.66 -12.90
CA TYR A 425 15.17 -19.88 -12.44
C TYR A 425 14.44 -21.19 -12.81
N PRO A 426 14.07 -21.42 -14.08
CA PRO A 426 13.17 -22.51 -14.48
C PRO A 426 13.71 -23.90 -14.12
N ARG A 427 15.03 -24.12 -14.19
CA ARG A 427 15.66 -25.39 -13.81
C ARG A 427 15.57 -25.67 -12.30
N GLN A 428 15.65 -24.65 -11.45
CA GLN A 428 15.53 -24.82 -10.00
C GLN A 428 14.08 -25.12 -9.61
N PHE A 429 13.12 -24.43 -10.22
CA PHE A 429 11.70 -24.69 -10.02
C PHE A 429 11.26 -26.06 -10.58
N ALA A 430 11.80 -26.50 -11.71
CA ALA A 430 11.56 -27.85 -12.22
C ALA A 430 12.04 -28.93 -11.23
N ILE A 431 13.26 -28.78 -10.69
CA ILE A 431 13.78 -29.69 -9.65
C ILE A 431 12.93 -29.64 -8.38
N TYR A 432 12.55 -28.44 -7.91
CA TYR A 432 11.69 -28.28 -6.74
C TYR A 432 10.32 -28.94 -6.93
N ASN A 433 9.67 -28.73 -8.08
CA ASN A 433 8.38 -29.33 -8.40
C ASN A 433 8.47 -30.86 -8.52
N ILE A 434 9.55 -31.39 -9.11
CA ILE A 434 9.83 -32.83 -9.13
C ILE A 434 10.01 -33.37 -7.70
N CYS A 435 10.76 -32.68 -6.84
CA CYS A 435 10.92 -33.05 -5.43
C CYS A 435 9.60 -33.00 -4.64
N CYS A 436 8.78 -31.97 -4.85
CA CYS A 436 7.46 -31.86 -4.22
C CYS A 436 6.46 -32.90 -4.74
N TRP A 437 6.53 -33.27 -6.02
CA TRP A 437 5.73 -34.34 -6.61
C TRP A 437 6.15 -35.71 -6.05
N LEU A 438 7.46 -36.00 -5.99
CA LEU A 438 8.00 -37.20 -5.35
C LEU A 438 7.61 -37.28 -3.86
N PHE A 439 7.63 -36.15 -3.14
CA PHE A 439 7.21 -36.07 -1.73
C PHE A 439 5.69 -36.23 -1.55
N LYS A 440 4.87 -35.77 -2.51
CA LYS A 440 3.43 -36.05 -2.52
C LYS A 440 3.13 -37.52 -2.86
N MET A 441 3.93 -38.15 -3.71
CA MET A 441 3.82 -39.59 -4.00
C MET A 441 4.28 -40.47 -2.83
N SER A 442 5.29 -40.08 -2.06
CA SER A 442 5.73 -40.86 -0.89
C SER A 442 4.78 -40.80 0.32
N ASN A 443 3.67 -40.07 0.22
CA ASN A 443 2.65 -39.90 1.28
C ASN A 443 1.28 -40.50 0.90
N ARG A 444 1.22 -41.37 -0.13
CA ARG A 444 0.05 -42.25 -0.34
C ARG A 444 0.28 -43.56 0.41
N ASP A 445 -0.65 -43.91 1.30
CA ASP A 445 -0.62 -45.17 2.05
C ASP A 445 -1.01 -46.36 1.14
N ASP A 446 -0.05 -46.83 0.35
CA ASP A 446 -0.11 -48.12 -0.36
C ASP A 446 1.16 -48.93 -0.10
N SER A 447 1.01 -50.10 0.51
CA SER A 447 2.11 -50.92 1.05
C SER A 447 3.02 -51.57 0.00
N ASN A 448 2.71 -51.43 -1.30
CA ASN A 448 3.46 -52.04 -2.41
C ASN A 448 4.56 -51.15 -3.01
N TRP A 449 4.75 -49.89 -2.59
CA TRP A 449 5.65 -48.95 -3.26
C TRP A 449 7.13 -48.97 -2.85
N VAL A 450 7.49 -49.75 -1.82
CA VAL A 450 8.87 -49.81 -1.29
C VAL A 450 9.93 -50.20 -2.35
N PRO A 451 9.70 -51.18 -3.25
CA PRO A 451 10.68 -51.51 -4.29
C PRO A 451 10.87 -50.41 -5.33
N LEU A 452 9.79 -49.71 -5.71
CA LEU A 452 9.83 -48.68 -6.74
C LEU A 452 10.45 -47.38 -6.23
N ALA A 453 10.15 -47.00 -4.98
CA ALA A 453 10.80 -45.86 -4.31
C ALA A 453 12.33 -46.07 -4.21
N ALA A 454 12.78 -47.29 -3.89
CA ALA A 454 14.20 -47.64 -3.92
C ALA A 454 14.79 -47.53 -5.33
N GLY A 455 14.09 -48.01 -6.36
CA GLY A 455 14.49 -47.87 -7.76
C GLY A 455 14.63 -46.41 -8.22
N ILE A 456 13.68 -45.54 -7.84
CA ILE A 456 13.69 -44.11 -8.18
C ILE A 456 14.80 -43.37 -7.44
N VAL A 457 15.05 -43.66 -6.15
CA VAL A 457 16.17 -43.06 -5.39
C VAL A 457 17.52 -43.46 -6.00
N VAL A 458 17.67 -44.72 -6.42
CA VAL A 458 18.86 -45.17 -7.17
C VAL A 458 18.96 -44.48 -8.53
N GLY A 459 17.85 -44.34 -9.27
CA GLY A 459 17.80 -43.66 -10.57
C GLY A 459 18.19 -42.18 -10.50
N VAL A 460 17.67 -41.44 -9.51
CA VAL A 460 18.03 -40.03 -9.24
C VAL A 460 19.49 -39.92 -8.78
N GLY A 461 19.96 -40.87 -7.97
CA GLY A 461 21.37 -40.96 -7.59
C GLY A 461 22.31 -41.16 -8.79
N VAL A 462 21.94 -42.05 -9.71
CA VAL A 462 22.68 -42.31 -10.97
C VAL A 462 22.62 -41.11 -11.91
N LEU A 463 21.46 -40.47 -12.09
CA LEU A 463 21.34 -39.24 -12.88
C LEU A 463 22.18 -38.08 -12.30
N SER A 464 22.24 -37.94 -10.98
CA SER A 464 23.08 -36.95 -10.30
C SER A 464 24.59 -37.27 -10.45
N LEU A 465 24.96 -38.55 -10.43
CA LEU A 465 26.33 -38.99 -10.73
C LEU A 465 26.70 -38.72 -12.19
N LEU A 466 25.82 -39.04 -13.15
CA LEU A 466 26.03 -38.79 -14.58
C LEU A 466 26.12 -37.29 -14.86
N TYR A 467 25.29 -36.47 -14.23
CA TYR A 467 25.39 -35.00 -14.32
C TYR A 467 26.75 -34.50 -13.84
N LYS A 468 27.27 -35.01 -12.71
CA LYS A 468 28.64 -34.71 -12.27
C LYS A 468 29.70 -35.21 -13.24
N MET A 469 29.59 -36.43 -13.76
CA MET A 469 30.57 -37.03 -14.66
C MET A 469 30.65 -36.31 -16.02
N PHE A 470 29.53 -35.80 -16.54
CA PHE A 470 29.50 -35.12 -17.84
C PHE A 470 29.70 -33.59 -17.77
N TYR A 471 29.38 -32.93 -16.64
CA TYR A 471 29.43 -31.45 -16.54
C TYR A 471 30.41 -30.88 -15.51
N THR A 472 31.17 -31.70 -14.76
CA THR A 472 32.21 -31.21 -13.82
C THR A 472 33.65 -31.64 -14.17
N GLY A 473 33.91 -31.96 -15.44
CA GLY A 473 35.28 -32.05 -15.96
C GLY A 473 35.94 -30.66 -16.09
N PRO A 474 37.25 -30.53 -15.88
CA PRO A 474 37.93 -29.23 -15.94
C PRO A 474 37.96 -28.70 -17.39
N GLN A 475 37.43 -27.48 -17.59
CA GLN A 475 37.60 -26.70 -18.81
C GLN A 475 39.10 -26.49 -19.09
N ARG A 476 39.66 -27.26 -20.04
CA ARG A 476 41.01 -27.02 -20.55
C ARG A 476 41.02 -25.75 -21.38
N LYS A 477 41.93 -24.83 -21.08
CA LYS A 477 42.30 -23.72 -21.96
C LYS A 477 42.68 -24.27 -23.33
N ILE A 478 42.07 -23.72 -24.39
CA ILE A 478 42.68 -23.65 -25.71
C ILE A 478 42.71 -22.16 -26.07
N TYR A 479 43.91 -21.64 -26.30
CA TYR A 479 44.15 -20.27 -26.79
C TYR A 479 44.48 -20.34 -28.28
N ASN A 480 43.98 -19.38 -29.04
CA ASN A 480 44.40 -18.96 -30.38
C ASN A 480 44.73 -20.05 -31.43
N GLN A 481 43.84 -20.18 -32.42
CA GLN A 481 44.26 -20.14 -33.82
C GLN A 481 43.43 -19.10 -34.57
N GLN A 482 44.13 -18.18 -35.25
CA GLN A 482 43.53 -17.25 -36.20
C GLN A 482 43.13 -18.02 -37.46
N ILE A 483 41.88 -17.89 -37.91
CA ILE A 483 41.53 -18.08 -39.33
C ILE A 483 40.59 -16.95 -39.74
N ASN A 484 40.96 -16.26 -40.81
CA ASN A 484 40.16 -15.22 -41.46
C ASN A 484 38.85 -15.78 -42.01
N VAL A 485 37.77 -15.00 -41.94
CA VAL A 485 36.66 -15.13 -42.91
C VAL A 485 36.37 -13.74 -43.48
N PRO A 486 36.66 -13.48 -44.76
CA PRO A 486 36.35 -12.20 -45.40
C PRO A 486 34.86 -12.13 -45.79
N TYR A 487 34.30 -10.92 -45.76
CA TYR A 487 33.09 -10.58 -46.52
C TYR A 487 33.43 -10.54 -48.02
N VAL A 488 32.55 -11.07 -48.89
CA VAL A 488 32.13 -10.51 -50.21
C VAL A 488 31.23 -11.48 -51.00
N CYS A 489 29.99 -11.04 -51.28
CA CYS A 489 29.12 -11.36 -52.45
C CYS A 489 28.69 -12.84 -52.71
N THR A 490 27.66 -13.15 -53.53
CA THR A 490 26.94 -12.43 -54.61
C THR A 490 25.40 -12.62 -54.59
N CYS A 491 24.68 -11.76 -55.32
CA CYS A 491 23.22 -11.75 -55.54
C CYS A 491 22.69 -12.84 -56.51
N LYS A 492 21.36 -13.08 -56.50
CA LYS A 492 20.47 -12.90 -57.70
C LYS A 492 18.97 -13.21 -57.43
N ASN A 493 18.11 -12.31 -57.95
CA ASN A 493 16.76 -12.48 -58.55
C ASN A 493 15.63 -13.22 -57.79
N GLY A 494 14.35 -12.82 -57.85
CA GLY A 494 13.71 -11.65 -58.49
C GLY A 494 12.17 -11.70 -58.38
N ASP A 495 11.49 -10.56 -58.66
CA ASP A 495 10.04 -10.36 -58.95
C ASP A 495 8.96 -10.83 -57.93
N ASN A 496 7.79 -10.19 -57.74
CA ASN A 496 7.32 -8.82 -57.99
C ASN A 496 6.12 -8.45 -57.06
N ASN A 497 5.72 -7.17 -57.05
CA ASN A 497 4.69 -6.48 -56.22
C ASN A 497 3.21 -6.84 -56.62
N PRO A 498 2.08 -6.18 -56.17
CA PRO A 498 1.85 -5.10 -55.19
C PRO A 498 0.57 -5.17 -54.30
N TYR A 499 0.34 -4.15 -53.44
CA TYR A 499 -0.94 -3.39 -53.40
C TYR A 499 -0.74 -1.95 -52.87
N LEU A 500 -1.63 -1.03 -53.29
CA LEU A 500 -1.53 0.43 -53.15
C LEU A 500 -2.66 1.04 -52.30
N LEU A 501 -2.40 2.21 -51.70
CA LEU A 501 -3.41 3.17 -51.26
C LEU A 501 -3.61 4.26 -52.35
N PRO A 502 -4.85 4.70 -52.65
CA PRO A 502 -5.09 5.76 -53.62
C PRO A 502 -5.10 7.17 -53.02
N ALA A 503 -4.73 8.16 -53.84
CA ALA A 503 -5.12 9.55 -53.65
C ALA A 503 -6.40 9.85 -54.44
N LEU A 504 -7.18 10.85 -54.00
CA LEU A 504 -8.30 11.42 -54.76
C LEU A 504 -8.04 12.90 -55.04
N SER A 505 -8.42 13.33 -56.24
CA SER A 505 -8.14 14.64 -56.81
C SER A 505 -9.37 15.57 -56.81
N GLU A 506 -9.07 16.82 -57.16
CA GLU A 506 -9.88 18.02 -57.31
C GLU A 506 -11.24 17.89 -58.03
N TYR A 507 -12.12 18.85 -57.75
CA TYR A 507 -13.16 19.34 -58.66
C TYR A 507 -12.87 20.81 -59.00
N VAL A 508 -13.07 21.20 -60.26
CA VAL A 508 -12.86 22.56 -60.78
C VAL A 508 -14.14 23.05 -61.44
N TYR A 509 -14.53 24.31 -61.17
CA TYR A 509 -15.15 25.23 -62.16
C TYR A 509 -15.16 26.67 -61.61
N GLY A 510 -14.81 27.67 -62.44
CA GLY A 510 -15.20 29.08 -62.23
C GLY A 510 -14.10 30.10 -61.86
N THR A 511 -13.30 30.53 -62.84
CA THR A 511 -12.76 31.91 -62.93
C THR A 511 -13.89 32.87 -63.40
N PRO A 512 -13.80 34.23 -63.26
CA PRO A 512 -12.60 35.09 -63.29
C PRO A 512 -12.56 36.14 -62.13
N MET A 513 -11.75 37.21 -62.06
CA MET A 513 -10.95 37.97 -63.03
C MET A 513 -9.90 38.84 -62.27
N ARG A 514 -8.72 39.12 -62.86
CA ARG A 514 -7.85 40.32 -62.64
C ARG A 514 -7.32 40.57 -61.20
N GLU A 515 -6.20 41.28 -60.96
CA GLU A 515 -5.18 41.89 -61.82
C GLU A 515 -3.80 41.84 -61.12
N THR A 516 -2.75 41.81 -61.93
CA THR A 516 -1.40 42.41 -61.79
C THR A 516 -1.06 43.30 -60.55
N VAL A 517 0.20 43.51 -60.12
CA VAL A 517 1.39 43.82 -60.96
C VAL A 517 2.74 43.78 -60.17
N LEU A 518 3.86 43.52 -60.87
CA LEU A 518 5.27 43.93 -60.59
C LEU A 518 6.00 43.36 -59.33
N ARG A 519 7.05 42.52 -59.49
CA ARG A 519 8.46 42.82 -59.87
C ARG A 519 9.29 43.39 -58.70
N LYS A 520 10.61 43.15 -58.53
CA LYS A 520 11.67 42.62 -59.44
C LYS A 520 12.92 42.25 -58.62
N ARG A 521 13.71 41.27 -59.10
CA ARG A 521 15.21 41.24 -59.09
C ARG A 521 15.95 41.12 -57.72
N ASN A 522 17.14 40.51 -57.62
CA ASN A 522 17.92 39.75 -58.60
C ASN A 522 19.05 38.91 -57.96
N SER A 523 19.24 37.68 -58.47
CA SER A 523 20.55 37.16 -58.96
C SER A 523 21.66 36.77 -57.93
N LYS A 524 22.52 35.78 -58.18
CA LYS A 524 22.67 34.83 -59.32
C LYS A 524 23.70 33.71 -59.02
N VAL A 525 23.68 32.66 -59.86
CA VAL A 525 24.83 31.82 -60.32
C VAL A 525 25.44 30.83 -59.30
N LYS A 526 25.81 29.57 -59.60
CA LYS A 526 25.61 28.53 -60.67
C LYS A 526 25.97 27.16 -59.98
N THR A 527 25.73 25.93 -60.45
CA THR A 527 25.75 25.28 -61.80
C THR A 527 24.92 23.97 -61.74
N ARG A 528 24.03 23.68 -62.71
CA ARG A 528 24.10 22.58 -63.75
C ARG A 528 24.41 21.14 -63.24
N GLY A 529 23.65 20.09 -63.58
CA GLY A 529 22.32 19.99 -64.24
C GLY A 529 22.00 18.59 -64.85
N ARG A 530 20.72 18.37 -65.25
CA ARG A 530 20.20 17.46 -66.33
C ARG A 530 20.43 15.92 -66.20
N ILE A 531 19.60 14.96 -66.69
CA ILE A 531 18.51 14.95 -67.70
C ILE A 531 17.55 13.71 -67.54
N THR A 532 16.22 13.93 -67.65
CA THR A 532 15.06 13.15 -68.20
C THR A 532 14.61 11.70 -67.81
N LEU A 533 13.27 11.51 -67.87
CA LEU A 533 12.48 10.26 -67.90
C LEU A 533 12.16 9.76 -69.33
N GLN A 534 11.74 8.47 -69.48
CA GLN A 534 10.75 7.86 -70.41
C GLN A 534 10.71 6.30 -70.19
N ASP A 535 9.66 5.48 -70.47
CA ASP A 535 8.22 5.71 -70.72
C ASP A 535 7.31 4.42 -70.60
N PHE A 536 5.98 4.61 -70.57
CA PHE A 536 4.83 3.78 -71.05
C PHE A 536 4.43 2.30 -70.67
N ASN A 537 3.15 2.18 -70.22
CA ASN A 537 2.01 1.28 -70.65
C ASN A 537 1.74 -0.18 -70.16
N GLY A 538 0.59 -0.32 -69.45
CA GLY A 538 -0.55 -1.27 -69.73
C GLY A 538 -0.51 -2.74 -69.23
N VAL A 539 -1.62 -3.51 -69.07
CA VAL A 539 -3.04 -3.25 -68.68
C VAL A 539 -3.80 -4.61 -68.49
N VAL A 540 -4.69 -4.74 -67.47
CA VAL A 540 -5.77 -5.79 -67.28
C VAL A 540 -5.34 -7.28 -67.04
N GLY A 541 -5.98 -8.10 -66.17
CA GLY A 541 -7.04 -7.91 -65.14
C GLY A 541 -7.77 -9.21 -64.68
N ARG A 542 -8.76 -9.07 -63.76
CA ARG A 542 -9.76 -10.08 -63.23
C ARG A 542 -9.28 -11.09 -62.13
N VAL A 543 -10.10 -11.74 -61.27
CA VAL A 543 -11.28 -11.39 -60.38
C VAL A 543 -11.99 -12.68 -59.87
N ARG A 544 -12.59 -12.68 -58.63
CA ARG A 544 -13.55 -13.68 -58.01
C ARG A 544 -13.00 -15.06 -57.54
N ASN A 545 -13.62 -15.84 -56.62
CA ASN A 545 -14.54 -15.64 -55.46
C ASN A 545 -14.79 -17.00 -54.70
N TYR A 546 -14.96 -16.99 -53.36
CA TYR A 546 -15.75 -17.95 -52.51
C TYR A 546 -15.36 -19.48 -52.50
N PRO A 547 -15.91 -20.36 -51.61
CA PRO A 547 -16.06 -20.26 -50.13
C PRO A 547 -15.75 -21.58 -49.34
N ASP A 548 -16.13 -21.58 -48.06
CA ASP A 548 -16.26 -22.64 -47.01
C ASP A 548 -16.31 -24.14 -47.36
N ILE A 549 -15.72 -24.98 -46.48
CA ILE A 549 -16.31 -26.13 -45.72
C ILE A 549 -15.19 -27.01 -45.08
N PRO A 550 -15.37 -27.62 -43.89
CA PRO A 550 -14.33 -28.39 -43.18
C PRO A 550 -14.44 -29.93 -43.29
N GLU A 551 -13.51 -30.61 -42.59
CA GLU A 551 -13.52 -32.01 -42.09
C GLU A 551 -12.90 -33.19 -42.90
N ASN A 552 -11.93 -33.83 -42.22
CA ASN A 552 -11.76 -35.27 -41.98
C ASN A 552 -10.80 -36.20 -42.81
N TYR A 553 -9.96 -36.89 -42.00
CA TYR A 553 -9.36 -38.24 -42.12
C TYR A 553 -8.09 -38.55 -42.96
N TYR A 554 -7.06 -39.09 -42.25
CA TYR A 554 -6.17 -40.26 -42.51
C TYR A 554 -5.57 -40.51 -43.95
N ASP A 555 -4.34 -40.99 -44.17
CA ASP A 555 -3.28 -41.58 -43.32
C ASP A 555 -1.88 -41.57 -44.04
N SER A 556 -0.81 -41.80 -43.26
CA SER A 556 0.39 -42.59 -43.61
C SER A 556 1.53 -42.06 -44.53
N ASN A 557 2.76 -42.08 -43.95
CA ASN A 557 4.03 -42.63 -44.51
C ASN A 557 4.71 -41.96 -45.76
N THR A 558 6.04 -41.85 -45.91
CA THR A 558 7.19 -42.43 -45.16
C THR A 558 8.54 -41.72 -45.46
N SER A 559 9.55 -41.99 -44.62
CA SER A 559 11.01 -41.88 -44.86
C SER A 559 11.66 -40.48 -44.74
N THR A 560 12.92 -40.32 -44.30
CA THR A 560 14.01 -41.29 -44.03
C THR A 560 14.63 -41.12 -42.64
N ILE A 561 15.18 -42.20 -42.07
CA ILE A 561 15.85 -42.23 -40.75
C ILE A 561 17.36 -42.36 -40.95
N GLY A 562 18.13 -41.51 -40.25
CA GLY A 562 19.59 -41.46 -40.31
C GLY A 562 20.24 -41.23 -38.95
N GLY A 563 20.01 -42.15 -38.00
CA GLY A 563 20.83 -42.30 -36.79
C GLY A 563 20.43 -41.48 -35.56
N ASP A 564 19.72 -42.10 -34.61
CA ASP A 564 19.98 -41.87 -33.17
C ASP A 564 19.48 -42.99 -32.25
N THR A 565 20.23 -44.09 -32.14
CA THR A 565 19.89 -45.25 -31.28
C THR A 565 19.97 -44.93 -29.77
N LYS A 566 20.37 -43.71 -29.38
CA LYS A 566 20.41 -43.27 -27.97
C LYS A 566 19.13 -42.56 -27.52
N ILE A 567 18.36 -41.95 -28.43
CA ILE A 567 17.13 -41.24 -28.07
C ILE A 567 15.98 -42.24 -27.84
N SER A 568 15.87 -43.30 -28.66
CA SER A 568 14.80 -44.31 -28.51
C SER A 568 14.77 -44.97 -27.12
N LEU A 569 15.93 -45.20 -26.48
CA LEU A 569 15.95 -45.84 -25.15
C LEU A 569 15.35 -44.94 -24.06
N ILE A 570 15.56 -43.62 -24.16
CA ILE A 570 15.00 -42.64 -23.21
C ILE A 570 13.51 -42.42 -23.50
N ALA A 571 13.12 -42.35 -24.78
CA ALA A 571 11.71 -42.23 -25.18
C ALA A 571 10.87 -43.44 -24.73
N CYS A 572 11.37 -44.67 -24.92
CA CYS A 572 10.67 -45.88 -24.45
C CYS A 572 10.54 -45.94 -22.93
N VAL A 573 11.56 -45.52 -22.17
CA VAL A 573 11.50 -45.48 -20.69
C VAL A 573 10.50 -44.43 -20.20
N LEU A 574 10.43 -43.26 -20.84
CA LEU A 574 9.47 -42.21 -20.48
C LEU A 574 8.03 -42.60 -20.83
N LEU A 575 7.79 -43.24 -21.99
CA LEU A 575 6.47 -43.75 -22.38
C LEU A 575 5.92 -44.77 -21.37
N VAL A 576 6.76 -45.75 -20.96
CA VAL A 576 6.38 -46.78 -19.97
C VAL A 576 6.10 -46.19 -18.58
N LEU A 577 6.74 -45.08 -18.21
CA LEU A 577 6.52 -44.39 -16.93
C LEU A 577 5.34 -43.41 -16.93
N SER A 578 4.64 -43.26 -18.05
CA SER A 578 3.56 -42.27 -18.23
C SER A 578 2.14 -42.85 -18.31
N MET A 579 1.99 -44.18 -18.21
CA MET A 579 0.69 -44.87 -18.28
C MET A 579 0.09 -45.17 -16.88
N PRO A 580 -1.25 -45.19 -16.73
CA PRO A 580 -1.91 -45.59 -15.49
C PRO A 580 -1.67 -47.07 -15.10
N PRO A 581 -1.80 -47.43 -13.80
CA PRO A 581 -1.47 -48.77 -13.33
C PRO A 581 -2.35 -49.88 -13.92
N GLU A 582 -3.65 -49.62 -14.10
CA GLU A 582 -4.62 -50.66 -14.52
C GLU A 582 -4.31 -51.23 -15.92
N THR A 583 -3.80 -50.42 -16.85
CA THR A 583 -3.50 -50.85 -18.22
C THR A 583 -2.20 -51.68 -18.35
N THR A 584 -1.33 -51.64 -17.33
CA THR A 584 -0.01 -52.31 -17.39
C THR A 584 -0.09 -53.81 -17.10
N ILE A 585 -1.14 -54.27 -16.42
CA ILE A 585 -1.27 -55.68 -15.99
C ILE A 585 -1.83 -56.58 -17.11
N GLU A 586 -2.76 -56.10 -17.94
CA GLU A 586 -3.27 -56.89 -19.08
C GLU A 586 -2.25 -57.05 -20.22
N LEU A 587 -1.43 -56.03 -20.48
CA LEU A 587 -0.43 -56.02 -21.57
C LEU A 587 0.80 -56.90 -21.34
N MET A 588 0.98 -57.50 -20.16
CA MET A 588 2.13 -58.38 -19.87
C MET A 588 1.79 -59.87 -19.80
N SER A 589 0.55 -60.27 -20.08
CA SER A 589 0.13 -61.67 -19.94
C SER A 589 0.47 -62.58 -21.13
N ASP A 590 0.75 -62.07 -22.34
CA ASP A 590 0.99 -62.95 -23.50
C ASP A 590 2.08 -62.51 -24.52
N LYS A 591 2.87 -63.51 -24.94
CA LYS A 591 3.74 -63.56 -26.15
C LYS A 591 4.78 -62.45 -26.42
N CYS A 592 5.92 -62.44 -25.70
CA CYS A 592 7.22 -62.20 -26.36
C CYS A 592 8.43 -62.88 -25.68
N LYS A 593 8.85 -64.05 -26.17
CA LYS A 593 10.02 -64.78 -25.64
C LYS A 593 11.39 -64.09 -25.90
N ASN A 594 11.46 -63.07 -26.75
CA ASN A 594 12.73 -62.44 -27.16
C ASN A 594 13.24 -61.34 -26.21
N CYS A 595 12.37 -60.58 -25.53
CA CYS A 595 12.81 -59.52 -24.60
C CYS A 595 13.59 -60.07 -23.39
N ASN A 596 13.25 -61.28 -22.92
CA ASN A 596 13.93 -61.94 -21.80
C ASN A 596 15.42 -62.26 -22.11
N LYS A 597 15.79 -62.40 -23.39
CA LYS A 597 17.17 -62.67 -23.84
C LYS A 597 18.08 -61.44 -23.74
N TYR A 598 17.52 -60.23 -23.89
CA TYR A 598 18.28 -58.98 -23.76
C TYR A 598 18.49 -58.55 -22.31
N LEU A 599 17.47 -58.66 -21.44
CA LEU A 599 17.64 -58.38 -20.00
C LEU A 599 18.70 -59.30 -19.36
N ARG A 600 18.72 -60.60 -19.69
CA ARG A 600 19.75 -61.52 -19.19
C ARG A 600 21.17 -61.15 -19.63
N LYS A 601 21.36 -60.56 -20.83
CA LYS A 601 22.67 -60.05 -21.27
C LYS A 601 23.12 -58.81 -20.49
N ILE A 602 22.22 -57.88 -20.20
CA ILE A 602 22.54 -56.64 -19.47
C ILE A 602 22.90 -56.97 -18.01
N VAL A 603 22.13 -57.82 -17.35
CA VAL A 603 22.44 -58.30 -15.98
C VAL A 603 23.75 -59.11 -15.97
N GLY A 604 24.01 -59.93 -16.99
CA GLY A 604 25.27 -60.67 -17.13
C GLY A 604 26.51 -59.77 -17.23
N TYR A 605 26.44 -58.66 -17.96
CA TYR A 605 27.52 -57.67 -18.02
C TYR A 605 27.75 -56.94 -16.70
N PHE A 606 26.69 -56.68 -15.93
CA PHE A 606 26.80 -56.02 -14.62
C PHE A 606 27.52 -56.92 -13.59
N PHE A 607 27.29 -58.23 -13.64
CA PHE A 607 27.95 -59.20 -12.75
C PHE A 607 29.36 -59.62 -13.19
N SER A 608 29.73 -59.52 -14.47
CA SER A 608 31.11 -59.79 -14.90
C SER A 608 32.07 -58.68 -14.44
N TYR A 609 31.63 -57.42 -14.48
CA TYR A 609 32.43 -56.25 -14.09
C TYR A 609 32.79 -56.25 -12.59
N LEU A 610 31.95 -56.86 -11.74
CA LEU A 610 32.17 -56.98 -10.29
C LEU A 610 33.12 -58.12 -9.88
N LYS A 611 33.47 -59.05 -10.79
CA LYS A 611 34.32 -60.23 -10.47
C LYS A 611 35.83 -60.05 -10.73
N VAL A 612 36.27 -58.92 -11.30
CA VAL A 612 37.70 -58.68 -11.60
C VAL A 612 38.32 -57.67 -10.62
N LYS A 613 38.69 -58.12 -9.41
CA LYS A 613 39.86 -57.67 -8.62
C LYS A 613 39.97 -58.28 -7.20
N VAL A 614 40.22 -59.60 -7.09
CA VAL A 614 40.85 -60.21 -5.90
C VAL A 614 41.69 -61.43 -6.28
N LYS A 615 43.04 -61.33 -6.28
CA LYS A 615 43.97 -62.45 -5.98
C LYS A 615 45.46 -62.04 -5.94
N VAL A 616 46.17 -62.53 -4.89
CA VAL A 616 47.64 -62.76 -4.76
C VAL A 616 48.57 -61.51 -4.82
N GLY A 617 49.70 -61.37 -4.12
CA GLY A 617 50.45 -62.24 -3.18
C GLY A 617 51.63 -61.48 -2.51
N ARG A 618 52.48 -62.15 -1.71
CA ARG A 618 53.50 -61.56 -0.80
C ARG A 618 54.96 -61.53 -1.37
N GLU A 619 55.85 -60.90 -0.57
CA GLU A 619 57.33 -61.06 -0.45
C GLU A 619 58.24 -60.06 -1.23
N ILE A 620 59.46 -59.64 -0.79
CA ILE A 620 60.17 -59.51 0.52
C ILE A 620 61.29 -58.42 0.39
N TYR A 621 61.70 -57.77 1.50
CA TYR A 621 62.87 -56.86 1.79
C TYR A 621 63.96 -56.54 0.71
N THR A 622 64.59 -55.35 0.63
CA THR A 622 65.32 -54.58 1.69
C THR A 622 65.39 -53.03 1.45
N ASN A 623 65.98 -52.30 2.43
CA ASN A 623 66.13 -50.83 2.60
C ASN A 623 67.03 -50.10 1.54
N ARG A 624 67.13 -48.75 1.39
CA ARG A 624 66.75 -47.58 2.24
C ARG A 624 66.72 -46.24 1.44
N VAL A 625 66.03 -45.22 1.99
CA VAL A 625 66.03 -43.76 1.65
C VAL A 625 65.35 -43.31 0.33
N GLY A 626 64.46 -42.30 0.43
CA GLY A 626 63.95 -41.50 -0.72
C GLY A 626 62.42 -41.48 -0.88
N THR A 627 61.81 -40.30 -0.75
CA THR A 627 60.34 -40.06 -0.73
C THR A 627 59.66 -40.19 -2.10
N PRO A 628 58.47 -40.84 -2.22
CA PRO A 628 57.61 -40.66 -3.39
C PRO A 628 56.15 -40.29 -3.07
N MET A 629 55.65 -39.24 -3.74
CA MET A 629 54.29 -38.71 -3.60
C MET A 629 53.36 -39.37 -4.65
N ARG A 630 52.43 -40.24 -4.24
CA ARG A 630 51.42 -40.86 -5.15
C ARG A 630 50.05 -40.15 -5.05
N ILE A 631 49.59 -39.56 -6.15
CA ILE A 631 48.25 -38.98 -6.31
C ILE A 631 47.45 -39.82 -7.32
N ALA A 632 46.74 -40.85 -6.83
CA ALA A 632 45.67 -41.54 -7.58
C ALA A 632 44.76 -42.44 -6.68
N SER A 633 44.58 -42.13 -5.40
CA SER A 633 43.74 -42.96 -4.49
C SER A 633 43.11 -42.20 -3.31
N ARG A 634 43.21 -40.87 -3.26
CA ARG A 634 42.84 -40.08 -2.07
C ARG A 634 41.42 -39.51 -2.01
N GLN A 635 40.65 -39.41 -3.11
CA GLN A 635 39.35 -38.73 -3.05
C GLN A 635 38.15 -39.59 -2.58
N VAL A 636 38.22 -40.92 -2.67
CA VAL A 636 37.16 -41.81 -2.13
C VAL A 636 37.48 -42.25 -0.69
N PHE A 637 38.75 -42.49 -0.37
CA PHE A 637 39.16 -42.88 0.98
C PHE A 637 39.08 -41.75 2.01
N SER A 638 39.28 -40.48 1.62
CA SER A 638 39.23 -39.35 2.56
C SER A 638 37.83 -39.10 3.12
N VAL A 639 36.76 -39.27 2.34
CA VAL A 639 35.38 -39.09 2.83
C VAL A 639 35.02 -40.19 3.84
N ILE A 640 35.37 -41.44 3.53
CA ILE A 640 35.14 -42.60 4.42
C ILE A 640 35.99 -42.51 5.69
N LEU A 641 37.23 -42.00 5.61
CA LEU A 641 38.08 -41.76 6.78
C LEU A 641 37.60 -40.60 7.65
N ILE A 642 37.08 -39.51 7.09
CA ILE A 642 36.49 -38.40 7.87
C ILE A 642 35.25 -38.90 8.60
N ILE A 643 34.36 -39.63 7.92
CA ILE A 643 33.15 -40.21 8.54
C ILE A 643 33.53 -41.25 9.62
N ARG A 644 34.53 -42.11 9.39
CA ARG A 644 35.05 -43.03 10.43
C ARG A 644 35.71 -42.29 11.61
N LYS A 645 36.43 -41.19 11.38
CA LYS A 645 37.00 -40.37 12.46
C LYS A 645 35.89 -39.73 13.31
N TYR A 646 34.84 -39.21 12.67
CA TYR A 646 33.69 -38.61 13.35
C TYR A 646 32.89 -39.65 14.17
N ILE A 647 32.66 -40.84 13.60
CA ILE A 647 31.94 -41.93 14.28
C ILE A 647 32.77 -42.54 15.44
N ASN A 648 34.11 -42.61 15.31
CA ASN A 648 34.97 -43.09 16.39
C ASN A 648 35.16 -42.05 17.51
N LEU A 649 35.16 -40.74 17.21
CA LEU A 649 35.19 -39.69 18.24
C LEU A 649 33.96 -39.74 19.15
N ILE A 650 32.81 -40.11 18.60
CA ILE A 650 31.53 -40.21 19.32
C ILE A 650 31.42 -41.52 20.15
N ARG A 651 32.31 -42.50 19.93
CA ARG A 651 32.24 -43.83 20.59
C ARG A 651 33.25 -44.08 21.71
N HIS A 652 34.24 -43.21 21.95
CA HIS A 652 35.31 -43.48 22.93
C HIS A 652 35.33 -42.63 24.21
N ASN A 653 34.47 -41.62 24.38
CA ASN A 653 34.41 -40.85 25.63
C ASN A 653 33.47 -41.49 26.68
N ARG A 654 33.95 -42.58 27.26
CA ARG A 654 33.60 -43.04 28.62
C ARG A 654 34.87 -43.60 29.28
N VAL A 655 35.30 -43.00 30.39
CA VAL A 655 35.73 -43.64 31.66
C VAL A 655 36.25 -42.56 32.63
N SER A 656 36.12 -42.85 33.92
CA SER A 656 36.41 -42.06 35.13
C SER A 656 37.83 -41.49 35.28
N PHE A 657 37.97 -40.49 36.17
CA PHE A 657 39.07 -40.47 37.15
C PHE A 657 38.66 -39.79 38.46
N ASP A 658 38.80 -40.49 39.59
CA ASP A 658 38.72 -39.94 40.95
C ASP A 658 40.12 -39.62 41.49
N ARG A 659 40.34 -38.38 41.96
CA ARG A 659 40.95 -38.08 43.28
C ARG A 659 41.03 -36.57 43.58
N PHE A 660 40.50 -36.20 44.76
CA PHE A 660 40.68 -34.91 45.48
C PHE A 660 42.08 -34.82 46.13
N PRO A 661 42.63 -33.64 46.51
CA PRO A 661 42.08 -32.66 47.50
C PRO A 661 42.29 -31.16 47.13
N SER A 662 41.83 -30.13 47.85
CA SER A 662 40.72 -29.92 48.82
C SER A 662 40.51 -28.39 49.05
N ARG A 663 39.39 -28.01 49.70
CA ARG A 663 39.09 -26.76 50.45
C ARG A 663 38.23 -25.63 49.83
N PHE A 664 37.20 -25.29 50.62
CA PHE A 664 36.41 -24.04 50.77
C PHE A 664 35.31 -23.63 49.76
N ASN A 665 34.10 -24.13 50.07
CA ASN A 665 32.85 -23.39 50.35
C ASN A 665 32.16 -22.48 49.29
N ASN A 666 30.93 -22.93 48.95
CA ASN A 666 29.63 -22.23 49.11
C ASN A 666 28.77 -21.84 47.88
N VAL A 667 27.54 -22.37 47.92
CA VAL A 667 26.26 -22.02 47.23
C VAL A 667 26.13 -22.30 45.71
N TYR A 668 25.18 -23.19 45.39
CA TYR A 668 24.63 -23.46 44.04
C TYR A 668 23.47 -22.52 43.68
N PRO A 669 23.25 -22.27 42.38
CA PRO A 669 22.00 -22.73 41.75
C PRO A 669 22.24 -23.49 40.40
N PRO A 670 21.24 -24.22 39.87
CA PRO A 670 21.46 -25.19 38.79
C PRO A 670 21.59 -24.60 37.37
N LEU A 671 22.46 -25.24 36.58
CA LEU A 671 22.76 -24.90 35.18
C LEU A 671 21.63 -25.28 34.20
N TYR A 672 20.83 -24.29 33.79
CA TYR A 672 20.10 -24.28 32.52
C TYR A 672 20.34 -22.97 31.76
N SER A 673 21.41 -22.89 30.96
CA SER A 673 21.41 -22.10 29.71
C SER A 673 22.68 -22.31 28.88
N THR A 674 22.52 -22.42 27.56
CA THR A 674 23.46 -21.91 26.54
C THR A 674 22.81 -21.90 25.14
N MET A 675 21.55 -21.46 25.05
CA MET A 675 21.06 -20.86 23.80
C MET A 675 21.44 -19.39 23.78
N SER A 676 22.08 -18.93 22.70
CA SER A 676 22.56 -17.56 22.63
C SER A 676 21.40 -16.54 22.69
N ASN A 677 21.59 -15.46 23.46
CA ASN A 677 20.60 -14.37 23.58
C ASN A 677 20.23 -13.72 22.22
N LYS A 678 21.06 -13.92 21.18
CA LYS A 678 20.82 -13.44 19.82
C LYS A 678 19.78 -14.28 19.06
N GLN A 679 19.65 -15.58 19.35
CA GLN A 679 18.65 -16.45 18.73
C GLN A 679 17.27 -16.28 19.35
N LYS A 680 17.16 -16.14 20.68
CA LYS A 680 15.87 -15.89 21.36
C LYS A 680 15.18 -14.62 20.84
N LYS A 681 15.91 -13.50 20.74
CA LYS A 681 15.37 -12.19 20.30
C LYS A 681 14.82 -12.18 18.87
N ASN A 682 15.39 -12.99 17.97
CA ASN A 682 14.91 -13.08 16.59
C ASN A 682 13.57 -13.82 16.45
N LYS A 683 13.18 -14.67 17.43
CA LYS A 683 11.88 -15.36 17.40
C LYS A 683 10.73 -14.42 17.81
N LEU A 684 10.93 -13.59 18.83
CA LEU A 684 9.90 -12.66 19.29
C LEU A 684 9.58 -11.58 18.25
N ASP A 685 10.59 -11.03 17.56
CA ASP A 685 10.35 -10.09 16.44
C ASP A 685 9.40 -10.69 15.39
N LEU A 686 9.63 -11.95 14.97
CA LEU A 686 8.78 -12.65 14.00
C LEU A 686 7.33 -12.75 14.50
N TYR A 687 7.13 -13.26 15.72
CA TYR A 687 5.78 -13.48 16.26
C TYR A 687 5.01 -12.16 16.43
N LEU A 688 5.68 -11.09 16.88
CA LEU A 688 5.06 -9.76 17.00
C LEU A 688 4.72 -9.16 15.63
N THR A 689 5.53 -9.38 14.59
CA THR A 689 5.23 -8.97 13.22
C THR A 689 3.99 -9.69 12.67
N GLU A 690 3.91 -11.01 12.84
CA GLU A 690 2.78 -11.81 12.39
C GLU A 690 1.48 -11.44 13.13
N VAL A 691 1.55 -11.29 14.46
CA VAL A 691 0.43 -10.77 15.28
C VAL A 691 0.00 -9.39 14.80
N PHE A 692 0.95 -8.51 14.53
CA PHE A 692 0.66 -7.15 14.09
C PHE A 692 -0.06 -7.14 12.73
N ASN A 693 0.47 -7.86 11.74
CA ASN A 693 -0.05 -7.90 10.38
C ASN A 693 -1.47 -8.50 10.31
N HIS A 694 -1.76 -9.53 11.13
CA HIS A 694 -3.03 -10.26 11.04
C HIS A 694 -4.15 -9.75 11.98
N PHE A 695 -3.83 -9.16 13.13
CA PHE A 695 -4.84 -8.82 14.17
C PHE A 695 -4.79 -7.38 14.69
N ILE A 696 -3.78 -6.59 14.32
CA ILE A 696 -3.59 -5.21 14.83
C ILE A 696 -3.62 -4.18 13.70
N ALA A 697 -3.04 -4.51 12.55
CA ALA A 697 -3.10 -3.74 11.31
C ALA A 697 -4.56 -3.51 10.90
N LEU A 698 -4.85 -2.31 10.39
CA LEU A 698 -6.17 -2.01 9.85
C LEU A 698 -6.24 -2.55 8.42
N LYS A 699 -7.35 -3.19 8.06
CA LYS A 699 -7.55 -3.71 6.70
C LYS A 699 -7.94 -2.58 5.75
N ASP A 700 -7.32 -2.59 4.57
CA ASP A 700 -7.48 -1.56 3.54
C ASP A 700 -8.93 -1.29 3.11
N ASN A 701 -9.77 -2.32 3.07
CA ASN A 701 -11.17 -2.20 2.65
C ASN A 701 -12.02 -1.52 3.74
N ASP A 702 -11.89 -1.97 4.99
CA ASP A 702 -12.53 -1.38 6.17
C ASP A 702 -12.17 0.11 6.28
N VAL A 703 -10.89 0.45 6.09
CA VAL A 703 -10.40 1.84 6.14
C VAL A 703 -11.09 2.70 5.07
N LYS A 704 -11.12 2.24 3.82
CA LYS A 704 -11.72 2.99 2.70
C LYS A 704 -13.22 3.17 2.92
N ARG A 705 -13.95 2.11 3.28
CA ARG A 705 -15.40 2.15 3.53
C ARG A 705 -15.74 3.08 4.68
N SER A 706 -15.11 2.91 5.85
CA SER A 706 -15.38 3.74 7.02
C SER A 706 -15.03 5.21 6.79
N GLN A 707 -13.92 5.53 6.11
CA GLN A 707 -13.56 6.92 5.77
C GLN A 707 -14.55 7.56 4.79
N GLU A 708 -15.03 6.82 3.79
CA GLU A 708 -15.97 7.33 2.81
C GLU A 708 -17.35 7.60 3.42
N VAL A 709 -17.87 6.65 4.19
CA VAL A 709 -19.13 6.82 4.95
C VAL A 709 -19.00 7.97 5.93
N PHE A 710 -17.97 7.96 6.77
CA PHE A 710 -17.66 9.03 7.73
C PHE A 710 -17.72 10.42 7.10
N LYS A 711 -16.96 10.64 6.03
CA LYS A 711 -16.85 11.97 5.42
C LYS A 711 -18.21 12.45 4.91
N SER A 712 -18.93 11.60 4.17
CA SER A 712 -20.20 12.00 3.56
C SER A 712 -21.33 12.15 4.59
N VAL A 713 -21.37 11.33 5.64
CA VAL A 713 -22.31 11.52 6.76
C VAL A 713 -22.01 12.80 7.52
N PHE A 714 -20.73 13.03 7.85
CA PHE A 714 -20.33 14.20 8.64
C PHE A 714 -20.57 15.51 7.88
N GLU A 715 -20.32 15.56 6.57
CA GLU A 715 -20.63 16.74 5.74
C GLU A 715 -22.14 17.06 5.80
N GLN A 716 -23.01 16.07 5.57
CA GLN A 716 -24.48 16.24 5.66
C GLN A 716 -24.94 16.68 7.05
N VAL A 717 -24.42 16.08 8.12
CA VAL A 717 -24.76 16.47 9.51
C VAL A 717 -24.26 17.88 9.82
N LYS A 718 -23.06 18.25 9.37
CA LYS A 718 -22.51 19.59 9.59
C LYS A 718 -23.31 20.68 8.85
N ASP A 719 -23.73 20.42 7.62
CA ASP A 719 -24.50 21.38 6.82
C ASP A 719 -25.88 21.62 7.48
N ALA A 720 -26.58 20.55 7.88
CA ALA A 720 -27.82 20.65 8.65
C ALA A 720 -27.62 21.38 10.00
N MET A 721 -26.50 21.15 10.71
CA MET A 721 -26.15 21.94 11.91
C MET A 721 -25.95 23.43 11.62
N GLY A 722 -25.48 23.78 10.41
CA GLY A 722 -25.35 25.15 9.93
C GLY A 722 -26.72 25.81 9.71
N GLU A 723 -27.60 25.15 8.98
CA GLU A 723 -28.97 25.60 8.70
C GLU A 723 -29.78 25.82 9.99
N GLN A 724 -29.59 24.95 10.99
CA GLN A 724 -30.27 25.03 12.28
C GLN A 724 -29.67 26.05 13.26
N CYS A 725 -28.50 26.65 12.98
CA CYS A 725 -27.89 27.64 13.86
C CYS A 725 -26.91 28.61 13.17
N ASN A 726 -27.34 29.87 12.99
CA ASN A 726 -26.51 30.97 12.47
C ASN A 726 -25.16 31.14 13.18
N TYR A 727 -25.08 30.96 14.51
CA TYR A 727 -23.78 31.03 15.20
C TYR A 727 -22.86 29.88 14.77
N PHE A 728 -23.37 28.66 14.69
CA PHE A 728 -22.60 27.50 14.25
C PHE A 728 -22.15 27.64 12.79
N ALA A 729 -23.04 28.04 11.88
CA ALA A 729 -22.71 28.26 10.47
C ALA A 729 -21.56 29.27 10.29
N ASN A 730 -21.57 30.37 11.06
CA ASN A 730 -20.56 31.43 10.93
C ASN A 730 -19.24 31.14 11.69
N TYR A 731 -19.28 30.37 12.78
CA TYR A 731 -18.14 30.21 13.70
C TYR A 731 -17.61 28.77 13.88
N SER A 732 -18.19 27.77 13.20
CA SER A 732 -17.61 26.41 13.07
C SER A 732 -16.44 26.40 12.07
N SER A 733 -15.37 27.09 12.46
CA SER A 733 -14.25 27.48 11.60
C SER A 733 -13.41 26.32 11.05
N GLN A 734 -13.30 25.23 11.80
CA GLN A 734 -12.43 24.10 11.46
C GLN A 734 -12.92 22.82 12.13
N VAL A 735 -12.65 21.69 11.48
CA VAL A 735 -12.70 20.36 12.07
C VAL A 735 -11.26 19.93 12.31
N MET A 736 -10.94 19.56 13.54
CA MET A 736 -9.66 18.97 13.90
C MET A 736 -9.86 17.47 14.12
N TYR A 737 -9.01 16.69 13.48
CA TYR A 737 -9.10 15.24 13.49
C TYR A 737 -8.20 14.67 14.60
N GLY A 738 -8.81 14.02 15.58
CA GLY A 738 -8.19 13.69 16.85
C GLY A 738 -7.99 12.21 17.11
N GLY A 739 -7.58 11.90 18.33
CA GLY A 739 -7.59 10.55 18.89
C GLY A 739 -6.88 9.47 18.08
N SER A 740 -7.31 8.22 18.27
CA SER A 740 -6.41 7.08 18.06
C SER A 740 -6.17 6.74 16.58
N VAL A 741 -7.15 7.05 15.72
CA VAL A 741 -7.07 6.89 14.27
C VAL A 741 -6.05 7.84 13.68
N TYR A 742 -6.17 9.15 13.94
CA TYR A 742 -5.34 10.18 13.32
C TYR A 742 -3.93 10.27 13.92
N ASP A 743 -3.76 9.86 15.17
CA ASP A 743 -2.44 9.57 15.75
C ASP A 743 -1.75 8.37 15.05
N GLY A 744 -2.49 7.53 14.31
CA GLY A 744 -1.99 6.32 13.65
C GLY A 744 -1.75 5.14 14.61
N ILE A 745 -2.52 5.09 15.72
CA ILE A 745 -2.38 4.12 16.81
C ILE A 745 -3.69 3.37 17.15
N LYS A 746 -4.71 3.42 16.27
CA LYS A 746 -5.89 2.54 16.32
C LYS A 746 -5.47 1.08 16.09
N VAL A 747 -6.23 0.15 16.66
CA VAL A 747 -6.01 -1.30 16.57
C VAL A 747 -7.24 -1.98 15.97
N SER A 748 -7.04 -3.17 15.38
CA SER A 748 -8.05 -4.07 14.81
C SER A 748 -8.96 -3.50 13.71
N LYS A 749 -9.99 -2.70 14.04
CA LYS A 749 -11.02 -2.22 13.09
C LYS A 749 -11.07 -0.69 13.04
N LEU A 750 -11.52 -0.11 11.92
CA LEU A 750 -11.83 1.32 11.83
C LEU A 750 -13.33 1.54 12.07
N ASP A 751 -13.73 1.39 13.33
CA ASP A 751 -15.10 1.45 13.85
C ASP A 751 -15.39 2.68 14.73
N GLU A 752 -14.38 3.54 14.96
CA GLU A 752 -14.52 4.81 15.68
C GLU A 752 -13.81 5.96 14.95
N PHE A 753 -14.28 7.19 15.11
CA PHE A 753 -13.54 8.42 14.79
C PHE A 753 -13.70 9.48 15.89
N ASP A 754 -12.60 10.08 16.34
CA ASP A 754 -12.59 11.24 17.25
C ASP A 754 -12.51 12.56 16.45
N MET A 755 -13.45 13.48 16.65
CA MET A 755 -13.51 14.78 15.96
C MET A 755 -13.67 15.95 16.93
N ASP A 756 -12.75 16.92 16.86
CA ASP A 756 -12.89 18.20 17.55
C ASP A 756 -13.47 19.26 16.59
N ILE A 757 -14.68 19.73 16.86
CA ILE A 757 -15.33 20.81 16.11
C ILE A 757 -14.92 22.15 16.74
N VAL A 758 -14.08 22.92 16.03
CA VAL A 758 -13.53 24.19 16.54
C VAL A 758 -14.56 25.31 16.40
N ILE A 759 -15.15 25.69 17.52
CA ILE A 759 -16.06 26.82 17.63
C ILE A 759 -15.23 28.06 17.99
N ARG A 760 -15.21 29.04 17.08
CA ARG A 760 -14.56 30.34 17.33
C ARG A 760 -15.47 31.23 18.19
N LEU A 761 -14.87 31.97 19.11
CA LEU A 761 -15.53 33.08 19.79
C LEU A 761 -15.28 34.38 18.98
N PRO A 762 -16.29 35.23 18.75
CA PRO A 762 -16.20 36.45 17.93
C PRO A 762 -15.58 37.63 18.69
N ILE A 763 -14.54 37.37 19.48
CA ILE A 763 -13.87 38.33 20.37
C ILE A 763 -12.34 38.23 20.22
N SER A 764 -11.61 39.12 20.90
CA SER A 764 -10.17 38.95 21.10
C SER A 764 -9.88 37.71 21.95
N TYR A 765 -8.75 37.07 21.69
CA TYR A 765 -8.20 35.96 22.49
C TYR A 765 -6.98 36.40 23.33
N GLU A 766 -6.68 37.69 23.33
CA GLU A 766 -5.67 38.30 24.22
C GLU A 766 -6.16 38.36 25.67
N ASP A 767 -5.25 38.61 26.61
CA ASP A 767 -5.59 38.79 28.03
C ASP A 767 -6.26 40.14 28.32
N GLY A 768 -6.97 40.18 29.46
CA GLY A 768 -7.61 41.38 29.97
C GLY A 768 -9.07 41.55 29.54
N GLU A 769 -9.66 42.70 29.88
CA GLU A 769 -11.11 42.88 29.89
C GLU A 769 -11.80 42.75 28.52
N ASN A 770 -11.06 42.96 27.43
CA ASN A 770 -11.56 42.91 26.05
C ASN A 770 -11.30 41.56 25.34
N GLY A 771 -10.77 40.57 26.05
CA GLY A 771 -10.49 39.24 25.50
C GLY A 771 -10.90 38.09 26.44
N ILE A 772 -10.00 37.15 26.68
CA ILE A 772 -10.25 35.95 27.49
C ILE A 772 -9.13 35.78 28.51
N THR A 773 -9.40 35.97 29.80
CA THR A 773 -8.45 35.59 30.86
C THR A 773 -8.54 34.09 31.09
N ILE A 774 -7.39 33.40 31.06
CA ILE A 774 -7.28 31.99 31.43
C ILE A 774 -6.79 31.91 32.87
N GLU A 775 -7.55 31.23 33.73
CA GLU A 775 -7.17 30.95 35.11
C GLU A 775 -6.94 29.44 35.26
N ASN A 776 -5.81 29.02 35.81
CA ASN A 776 -5.62 27.62 36.18
C ASN A 776 -6.54 27.24 37.34
N GLU A 777 -6.95 25.97 37.38
CA GLU A 777 -7.74 25.42 38.48
C GLU A 777 -7.02 24.20 39.09
N GLN A 778 -7.39 23.00 38.66
CA GLN A 778 -6.69 21.76 38.98
C GLN A 778 -5.88 21.29 37.78
N PRO A 779 -4.79 20.53 37.96
CA PRO A 779 -3.99 20.03 36.86
C PRO A 779 -4.81 19.36 35.73
N GLY A 780 -4.59 19.81 34.50
CA GLY A 780 -5.36 19.44 33.31
C GLY A 780 -6.63 20.27 33.05
N PHE A 781 -6.98 21.23 33.92
CA PHE A 781 -8.17 22.08 33.80
C PHE A 781 -7.88 23.57 34.00
N VAL A 782 -8.67 24.40 33.30
CA VAL A 782 -8.66 25.87 33.39
C VAL A 782 -10.09 26.42 33.48
N LYS A 783 -10.24 27.62 34.02
CA LYS A 783 -11.43 28.48 33.90
C LYS A 783 -11.15 29.56 32.85
N LEU A 784 -12.19 30.01 32.18
CA LEU A 784 -12.11 31.06 31.16
C LEU A 784 -13.02 32.20 31.59
N LYS A 785 -12.48 33.41 31.73
CA LYS A 785 -13.23 34.60 32.15
C LYS A 785 -13.31 35.60 31.00
N ILE A 786 -14.52 36.04 30.68
CA ILE A 786 -14.81 36.89 29.52
C ILE A 786 -15.72 38.03 29.99
N THR A 787 -15.13 39.18 30.31
CA THR A 787 -15.86 40.35 30.83
C THR A 787 -16.42 41.19 29.67
N LYS A 788 -15.86 42.38 29.39
CA LYS A 788 -16.43 43.37 28.45
C LYS A 788 -16.54 42.84 27.02
N ALA A 789 -15.71 41.87 26.64
CA ALA A 789 -15.66 41.29 25.30
C ALA A 789 -17.01 40.76 24.78
N PHE A 790 -17.78 40.03 25.61
CA PHE A 790 -19.11 39.54 25.22
C PHE A 790 -20.18 40.63 25.33
N ASP A 791 -20.07 41.58 26.26
CA ASP A 791 -21.01 42.69 26.40
C ASP A 791 -20.97 43.60 25.15
N ASN A 792 -19.78 43.77 24.57
CA ASN A 792 -19.59 44.48 23.30
C ASN A 792 -20.25 43.78 22.10
N LEU A 793 -20.57 42.48 22.15
CA LEU A 793 -21.31 41.80 21.08
C LEU A 793 -22.76 42.28 20.96
N VAL A 794 -23.37 42.70 22.07
CA VAL A 794 -24.75 43.23 22.11
C VAL A 794 -24.91 44.48 21.24
N ARG A 795 -23.82 45.22 21.03
CA ARG A 795 -23.78 46.45 20.23
C ARG A 795 -23.62 46.20 18.73
N GLN A 796 -23.50 44.94 18.29
CA GLN A 796 -23.34 44.61 16.87
C GLN A 796 -24.71 44.44 16.20
N SER A 797 -24.86 44.93 14.96
CA SER A 797 -26.13 44.92 14.20
C SER A 797 -26.69 43.53 13.88
N ASN A 798 -25.88 42.48 14.08
CA ASN A 798 -26.24 41.07 13.93
C ASN A 798 -26.41 40.35 15.29
N TRP A 799 -26.55 41.08 16.41
CA TRP A 799 -26.66 40.50 17.74
C TRP A 799 -27.80 39.47 17.85
N GLU A 800 -29.03 39.88 17.57
CA GLU A 800 -30.24 39.06 17.74
C GLU A 800 -30.23 37.82 16.83
N SER A 801 -29.82 38.01 15.57
CA SER A 801 -29.84 36.95 14.56
C SER A 801 -28.66 35.97 14.65
N ARG A 802 -27.63 36.27 15.45
CA ARG A 802 -26.40 35.46 15.50
C ARG A 802 -25.80 35.27 16.89
N HIS A 803 -25.60 36.34 17.65
CA HIS A 803 -24.75 36.33 18.85
C HIS A 803 -25.48 36.08 20.17
N VAL A 804 -26.81 36.23 20.20
CA VAL A 804 -27.65 36.10 21.40
C VAL A 804 -27.38 34.82 22.23
N VAL A 805 -27.03 33.70 21.59
CA VAL A 805 -26.69 32.44 22.27
C VAL A 805 -25.55 32.58 23.29
N THR A 806 -24.58 33.47 23.03
CA THR A 806 -23.41 33.70 23.89
C THR A 806 -23.76 34.27 25.26
N HIS A 807 -24.90 34.96 25.39
CA HIS A 807 -25.40 35.49 26.66
C HIS A 807 -25.64 34.36 27.68
N THR A 808 -26.05 33.17 27.19
CA THR A 808 -26.34 32.02 28.05
C THR A 808 -25.08 31.27 28.52
N TRP A 809 -23.91 31.56 27.94
CA TRP A 809 -22.68 30.83 28.21
C TRP A 809 -21.82 31.43 29.33
N ARG A 810 -22.19 32.56 29.92
CA ARG A 810 -21.51 33.11 31.10
C ARG A 810 -22.38 32.99 32.33
N ASP A 811 -21.76 32.91 33.49
CA ASP A 811 -22.42 33.17 34.77
C ASP A 811 -22.23 34.62 35.24
N ASN A 812 -22.81 34.95 36.40
CA ASN A 812 -22.83 36.31 36.97
C ASN A 812 -21.42 36.84 37.31
N GLU A 813 -20.40 35.98 37.39
CA GLU A 813 -18.98 36.36 37.60
C GLU A 813 -18.19 36.44 36.29
N CYS A 814 -18.88 36.38 35.14
CA CYS A 814 -18.33 36.40 33.78
C CYS A 814 -17.46 35.18 33.41
N TYR A 815 -17.58 34.04 34.11
CA TYR A 815 -16.89 32.82 33.69
C TYR A 815 -17.69 32.08 32.61
N LEU A 816 -16.97 31.58 31.59
CA LEU A 816 -17.56 30.77 30.51
C LEU A 816 -17.91 29.37 31.04
N ARG A 817 -19.20 29.08 31.03
CA ARG A 817 -19.87 27.88 31.53
C ARG A 817 -19.81 26.75 30.50
N GLN A 818 -19.03 25.70 30.80
CA GLN A 818 -18.85 24.56 29.90
C GLN A 818 -20.17 23.81 29.64
N ASP A 819 -21.03 23.72 30.65
CA ASP A 819 -22.34 23.05 30.58
C ASP A 819 -23.30 23.78 29.63
N LYS A 820 -23.30 25.12 29.65
CA LYS A 820 -24.16 25.95 28.82
C LYS A 820 -23.71 25.96 27.36
N PHE A 821 -22.40 26.10 27.13
CA PHE A 821 -21.83 25.96 25.79
C PHE A 821 -22.09 24.57 25.19
N ARG A 822 -21.93 23.52 26.01
CA ARG A 822 -22.23 22.15 25.62
C ARG A 822 -23.72 21.91 25.32
N PHE A 823 -24.61 22.38 26.19
CA PHE A 823 -26.05 22.28 25.98
C PHE A 823 -26.51 23.03 24.71
N TRP A 824 -25.87 24.15 24.39
CA TRP A 824 -26.10 24.83 23.12
C TRP A 824 -25.76 23.92 21.93
N ILE A 825 -24.55 23.34 21.84
CA ILE A 825 -24.20 22.50 20.69
C ILE A 825 -25.10 21.25 20.62
N GLN A 826 -25.50 20.69 21.76
CA GLN A 826 -26.47 19.60 21.83
C GLN A 826 -27.79 19.96 21.14
N SER A 827 -28.31 21.16 21.38
CA SER A 827 -29.53 21.63 20.72
C SER A 827 -29.36 21.78 19.20
N VAL A 828 -28.16 22.14 18.73
CA VAL A 828 -27.84 22.24 17.30
C VAL A 828 -27.78 20.84 16.66
N VAL A 829 -27.05 19.89 17.27
CA VAL A 829 -26.99 18.50 16.81
C VAL A 829 -28.38 17.87 16.80
N GLN A 830 -29.16 18.00 17.87
CA GLN A 830 -30.51 17.41 17.94
C GLN A 830 -31.45 17.95 16.86
N LYS A 831 -31.40 19.26 16.58
CA LYS A 831 -32.19 19.86 15.51
C LYS A 831 -31.77 19.33 14.13
N ALA A 832 -30.47 19.31 13.84
CA ALA A 832 -29.94 18.77 12.59
C ALA A 832 -30.33 17.29 12.37
N MET A 833 -30.26 16.48 13.42
CA MET A 833 -30.65 15.07 13.39
C MET A 833 -32.16 14.88 13.13
N ASN A 834 -33.00 15.73 13.72
CA ASN A 834 -34.45 15.72 13.47
C ASN A 834 -34.79 16.10 12.02
N ASP A 835 -34.11 17.11 11.48
CA ASP A 835 -34.29 17.61 10.11
C ASP A 835 -33.88 16.55 9.07
N LEU A 836 -32.73 15.90 9.31
CA LEU A 836 -32.26 14.71 8.58
C LEU A 836 -33.11 13.45 8.85
N LYS A 837 -34.14 13.52 9.70
CA LYS A 837 -35.01 12.38 10.08
C LYS A 837 -34.22 11.15 10.54
N ASN A 838 -33.08 11.37 11.22
CA ASN A 838 -32.15 10.34 11.67
C ASN A 838 -31.62 9.41 10.55
N LYS A 839 -31.58 9.86 9.28
CA LYS A 839 -31.10 9.07 8.15
C LYS A 839 -30.28 9.92 7.18
N VAL A 840 -29.28 9.31 6.55
CA VAL A 840 -28.51 9.91 5.45
C VAL A 840 -28.19 8.85 4.41
N THR A 841 -28.14 9.27 3.15
CA THR A 841 -27.77 8.38 2.05
C THR A 841 -26.32 8.61 1.67
N VAL A 842 -25.51 7.56 1.70
CA VAL A 842 -24.13 7.56 1.19
C VAL A 842 -23.98 6.37 0.27
N ASN A 843 -23.48 6.59 -0.94
CA ASN A 843 -23.39 5.56 -1.98
C ASN A 843 -24.72 4.92 -2.45
N GLY A 844 -25.87 5.56 -2.20
CA GLY A 844 -27.18 4.93 -2.41
C GLY A 844 -27.59 4.00 -1.27
N VAL A 845 -26.66 3.62 -0.40
CA VAL A 845 -26.95 2.93 0.87
C VAL A 845 -27.49 3.96 1.87
N THR A 846 -28.64 3.66 2.46
CA THR A 846 -29.22 4.48 3.53
C THR A 846 -28.64 4.04 4.87
N TYR A 847 -28.01 4.98 5.56
CA TYR A 847 -27.50 4.80 6.92
C TYR A 847 -28.48 5.40 7.92
N SER A 848 -28.81 4.60 8.93
CA SER A 848 -29.47 5.07 10.14
C SER A 848 -28.47 5.80 11.02
N LEU A 849 -28.87 6.95 11.55
CA LEU A 849 -28.09 7.79 12.44
C LEU A 849 -28.75 7.83 13.81
N ASN A 850 -28.13 7.19 14.79
CA ASN A 850 -28.45 7.40 16.20
C ASN A 850 -27.37 8.27 16.83
N TYR A 851 -27.63 8.88 17.98
CA TYR A 851 -26.56 9.51 18.75
C TYR A 851 -26.65 9.16 20.23
N THR A 852 -25.50 9.13 20.91
CA THR A 852 -25.42 8.98 22.36
C THR A 852 -24.45 9.98 22.96
N GLN A 853 -24.69 10.40 24.20
CA GLN A 853 -23.85 11.35 24.92
C GLN A 853 -22.90 10.60 25.87
N SER A 854 -21.59 10.76 25.68
CA SER A 854 -20.56 10.16 26.53
C SER A 854 -19.41 11.14 26.77
N GLY A 855 -18.94 11.27 28.01
CA GLY A 855 -17.85 12.21 28.34
C GLY A 855 -18.20 13.63 27.88
N PRO A 856 -17.34 14.33 27.09
CA PRO A 856 -17.65 15.60 26.42
C PRO A 856 -18.21 15.45 24.99
N ALA A 857 -18.28 14.24 24.44
CA ALA A 857 -18.61 13.96 23.05
C ALA A 857 -20.12 13.76 22.82
N TYR A 858 -20.53 13.99 21.57
CA TYR A 858 -21.77 13.51 20.96
C TYR A 858 -21.38 12.40 19.98
N THR A 859 -21.51 11.15 20.41
CA THR A 859 -21.17 9.96 19.61
C THR A 859 -22.29 9.70 18.61
N LEU A 860 -22.09 10.07 17.34
CA LEU A 860 -22.96 9.71 16.23
C LEU A 860 -22.71 8.25 15.82
N LYS A 861 -23.71 7.40 16.00
CA LYS A 861 -23.69 5.98 15.65
C LYS A 861 -24.31 5.80 14.27
N ILE A 862 -23.50 5.37 13.33
CA ILE A 862 -23.84 5.21 11.92
C ILE A 862 -23.93 3.71 11.61
N THR A 863 -25.09 3.24 11.15
CA THR A 863 -25.32 1.82 10.79
C THR A 863 -26.06 1.72 9.46
N ASN A 864 -25.67 0.79 8.58
CA ASN A 864 -26.47 0.51 7.38
C ASN A 864 -27.82 -0.12 7.78
N LEU A 865 -28.86 0.09 6.97
CA LEU A 865 -30.13 -0.61 7.14
C LEU A 865 -30.03 -2.04 6.58
N PRO A 866 -30.58 -3.07 7.28
CA PRO A 866 -30.41 -4.48 6.91
C PRO A 866 -30.86 -4.84 5.49
N GLU A 867 -31.80 -4.07 4.94
CA GLU A 867 -32.41 -4.28 3.62
C GLU A 867 -31.46 -4.05 2.43
N ASN A 868 -30.22 -3.56 2.65
CA ASN A 868 -29.35 -3.06 1.59
C ASN A 868 -28.02 -3.83 1.37
N GLU A 869 -27.55 -4.66 2.31
CA GLU A 869 -26.27 -5.39 2.17
C GLU A 869 -26.21 -6.66 3.05
N ASP A 870 -25.41 -7.65 2.62
CA ASP A 870 -25.13 -8.89 3.37
C ASP A 870 -24.22 -8.70 4.61
N GLU A 871 -23.52 -7.57 4.75
CA GLU A 871 -22.58 -7.31 5.87
C GLU A 871 -23.04 -6.14 6.77
N PRO A 872 -23.13 -6.33 8.10
CA PRO A 872 -23.48 -5.27 9.03
C PRO A 872 -22.33 -4.25 9.21
N PHE A 873 -22.59 -3.00 8.82
CA PHE A 873 -21.71 -1.87 9.04
C PHE A 873 -22.10 -1.11 10.30
N LYS A 874 -21.10 -0.80 11.14
CA LYS A 874 -21.22 0.09 12.29
C LYS A 874 -19.99 0.99 12.39
N LEU A 875 -20.23 2.27 12.62
CA LEU A 875 -19.21 3.29 12.84
C LEU A 875 -19.70 4.30 13.88
N ASP A 876 -18.93 4.50 14.95
CA ASP A 876 -19.23 5.48 16.00
C ASP A 876 -18.33 6.73 15.83
N VAL A 877 -18.89 7.94 15.87
CA VAL A 877 -18.17 9.19 15.59
C VAL A 877 -18.34 10.18 16.73
N ASP A 878 -17.29 10.41 17.52
CA ASP A 878 -17.29 11.32 18.66
C ASP A 878 -17.12 12.77 18.21
N LEU A 879 -18.22 13.52 18.19
CA LEU A 879 -18.24 14.96 17.92
C LEU A 879 -18.03 15.75 19.22
N VAL A 880 -16.84 16.32 19.39
CA VAL A 880 -16.42 17.09 20.58
C VAL A 880 -16.35 18.57 20.22
N PRO A 881 -17.18 19.46 20.81
CA PRO A 881 -17.03 20.89 20.59
C PRO A 881 -15.79 21.41 21.35
N VAL A 882 -14.96 22.24 20.72
CA VAL A 882 -13.76 22.81 21.37
C VAL A 882 -13.60 24.30 21.09
N ILE A 883 -12.88 24.99 21.98
CA ILE A 883 -12.33 26.31 21.71
C ILE A 883 -10.82 26.17 21.55
N ARG A 884 -10.26 26.84 20.54
CA ARG A 884 -8.83 26.77 20.19
C ARG A 884 -8.08 28.02 20.62
N PHE A 885 -6.89 27.81 21.18
CA PHE A 885 -5.88 28.82 21.47
C PHE A 885 -4.60 28.51 20.71
N THR A 886 -3.71 29.50 20.56
CA THR A 886 -2.50 29.40 19.73
C THR A 886 -1.29 29.96 20.48
N HIS A 887 -0.18 29.23 20.47
CA HIS A 887 1.12 29.61 21.03
C HIS A 887 1.64 30.93 20.39
N PRO A 888 2.21 31.88 21.15
CA PRO A 888 2.82 31.75 22.48
C PRO A 888 1.87 31.81 23.68
N ARG A 889 0.57 32.05 23.50
CA ARG A 889 -0.40 31.98 24.60
C ARG A 889 -0.44 30.53 25.12
N TRP A 890 -0.13 30.34 26.41
CA TRP A 890 0.05 29.02 27.03
C TRP A 890 -0.42 29.03 28.49
N PRO A 891 -1.03 27.96 29.02
CA PRO A 891 -1.42 27.91 30.43
C PRO A 891 -0.17 27.84 31.33
N GLN A 892 -0.15 28.65 32.40
CA GLN A 892 0.96 28.71 33.35
C GLN A 892 1.11 27.38 34.11
N GLY A 893 2.32 26.97 34.47
CA GLY A 893 2.54 25.72 35.22
C GLY A 893 2.39 24.43 34.38
N TYR A 894 2.33 24.54 33.06
CA TYR A 894 2.40 23.41 32.14
C TYR A 894 3.74 23.39 31.42
N ARG A 895 4.24 22.18 31.11
CA ARG A 895 5.44 21.93 30.32
C ARG A 895 5.41 22.74 29.03
N GLN A 896 6.47 23.50 28.79
CA GLN A 896 6.62 24.28 27.56
C GLN A 896 6.87 23.35 26.36
N PRO A 897 6.28 23.63 25.18
CA PRO A 897 6.47 22.80 24.00
C PRO A 897 7.83 23.10 23.33
N ASN A 898 8.71 22.11 23.30
CA ASN A 898 10.00 22.19 22.59
C ASN A 898 9.87 22.05 21.05
N VAL A 899 8.67 22.26 20.50
CA VAL A 899 8.34 21.95 19.09
C VAL A 899 7.80 23.20 18.40
N THR A 900 8.40 23.58 17.27
CA THR A 900 8.13 24.84 16.56
C THR A 900 7.07 24.74 15.46
N THR A 901 6.65 23.52 15.09
CA THR A 901 5.71 23.25 13.98
C THR A 901 4.24 23.25 14.43
N ALA A 902 3.94 22.70 15.61
CA ALA A 902 2.62 22.85 16.23
C ALA A 902 2.48 24.24 16.86
N LYS A 903 1.27 24.79 16.80
CA LYS A 903 0.93 26.07 17.45
C LYS A 903 -0.36 26.00 18.25
N ASP A 904 -1.30 25.14 17.85
CA ASP A 904 -2.65 25.14 18.40
C ASP A 904 -2.82 24.16 19.56
N TRP A 905 -3.52 24.61 20.60
CA TRP A 905 -3.98 23.78 21.71
C TRP A 905 -5.45 24.11 22.03
N LEU A 906 -6.12 23.20 22.72
CA LEU A 906 -7.58 23.20 22.83
C LEU A 906 -8.04 23.20 24.28
N VAL A 907 -9.21 23.79 24.51
CA VAL A 907 -10.02 23.57 25.71
C VAL A 907 -11.30 22.83 25.34
N VAL A 908 -11.64 21.83 26.15
CA VAL A 908 -12.74 20.89 25.92
C VAL A 908 -13.77 21.04 27.07
N PRO A 909 -15.08 21.17 26.79
CA PRO A 909 -16.13 21.26 27.79
C PRO A 909 -16.40 19.89 28.41
N LYS A 910 -15.48 19.47 29.29
CA LYS A 910 -15.58 18.26 30.10
C LYS A 910 -15.56 18.69 31.57
N PRO A 911 -16.62 18.44 32.36
CA PRO A 911 -16.60 18.76 33.78
C PRO A 911 -15.55 17.93 34.52
N ASN A 912 -14.90 18.53 35.51
CA ASN A 912 -14.04 17.79 36.43
C ASN A 912 -14.88 17.10 37.51
N LYS A 913 -15.07 15.78 37.37
CA LYS A 913 -15.88 14.97 38.30
C LYS A 913 -15.34 14.90 39.74
N ALA A 914 -14.06 15.24 39.97
CA ALA A 914 -13.50 15.29 41.32
C ALA A 914 -13.98 16.52 42.12
N ILE A 915 -14.36 17.60 41.43
CA ILE A 915 -14.88 18.82 42.05
C ILE A 915 -16.35 18.60 42.42
N LYS A 916 -16.67 18.70 43.71
CA LYS A 916 -18.04 18.56 44.25
C LYS A 916 -18.87 19.84 44.16
N ASP A 917 -18.22 21.01 44.13
CA ASP A 917 -18.87 22.29 43.87
C ASP A 917 -19.39 22.32 42.42
N GLY A 918 -20.71 22.30 42.27
CA GLY A 918 -21.37 22.29 40.96
C GLY A 918 -21.19 23.59 40.17
N GLN A 919 -20.94 24.73 40.81
CA GLN A 919 -20.66 25.99 40.10
C GLN A 919 -19.23 25.96 39.56
N LEU A 920 -18.25 25.61 40.40
CA LEU A 920 -16.84 25.49 40.00
C LEU A 920 -16.63 24.39 38.95
N GLN A 921 -17.24 23.21 39.12
CA GLN A 921 -17.21 22.11 38.16
C GLN A 921 -17.70 22.56 36.76
N ASN A 922 -18.68 23.46 36.71
CA ASN A 922 -19.22 24.00 35.47
C ASN A 922 -18.44 25.19 34.87
N ARG A 923 -17.46 25.73 35.61
CA ARG A 923 -16.46 26.70 35.09
C ARG A 923 -15.23 26.00 34.51
N CYS A 924 -15.01 24.72 34.80
CA CYS A 924 -13.80 23.98 34.43
C CYS A 924 -13.84 23.46 32.99
N TRP A 925 -12.82 23.81 32.21
CA TRP A 925 -12.55 23.29 30.88
C TRP A 925 -11.28 22.44 30.88
N ARG A 926 -11.30 21.28 30.24
CA ARG A 926 -10.15 20.38 30.18
C ARG A 926 -9.21 20.78 29.04
N LEU A 927 -7.91 20.86 29.32
CA LEU A 927 -6.88 21.11 28.31
C LEU A 927 -6.66 19.90 27.38
N SER A 928 -6.26 20.16 26.14
CA SER A 928 -5.82 19.16 25.16
C SER A 928 -4.72 19.72 24.27
N PHE A 929 -3.58 19.03 24.22
CA PHE A 929 -2.38 19.43 23.49
C PHE A 929 -2.08 18.49 22.30
N GLN A 930 -3.13 17.87 21.74
CA GLN A 930 -3.01 16.75 20.81
C GLN A 930 -2.08 16.99 19.61
N ASP A 931 -2.01 18.21 19.08
CA ASP A 931 -1.16 18.50 17.92
C ASP A 931 0.31 18.57 18.31
N PHE A 932 0.65 19.15 19.47
CA PHE A 932 2.00 19.08 20.03
C PHE A 932 2.41 17.63 20.31
N GLU A 933 1.49 16.79 20.83
CA GLU A 933 1.75 15.36 21.02
C GLU A 933 2.01 14.63 19.69
N LYS A 934 1.22 14.92 18.64
CA LYS A 934 1.42 14.35 17.29
C LYS A 934 2.79 14.73 16.73
N GLU A 935 3.22 15.98 16.88
CA GLU A 935 4.55 16.40 16.43
C GLU A 935 5.67 15.73 17.23
N LEU A 936 5.53 15.59 18.56
CA LEU A 936 6.49 14.86 19.40
C LEU A 936 6.65 13.39 18.95
N MET A 937 5.58 12.77 18.45
CA MET A 937 5.60 11.40 17.91
C MET A 937 6.16 11.27 16.48
N LYS A 938 6.37 12.37 15.73
CA LYS A 938 6.93 12.30 14.36
C LYS A 938 8.38 11.81 14.35
N GLY A 939 8.76 11.10 13.28
CA GLY A 939 10.14 10.61 13.08
C GLY A 939 10.56 9.43 13.97
N CYS A 940 9.67 8.92 14.82
CA CYS A 940 9.95 7.76 15.68
C CYS A 940 9.48 6.46 14.99
N GLN A 941 10.37 5.75 14.30
CA GLN A 941 10.00 4.68 13.35
C GLN A 941 9.10 3.57 13.93
N ASN A 942 9.56 2.87 14.97
CA ASN A 942 8.83 1.72 15.52
C ASN A 942 7.83 2.10 16.64
N LEU A 943 7.78 3.38 17.03
CA LEU A 943 6.93 3.91 18.11
C LEU A 943 5.46 3.49 17.97
N LYS A 944 4.84 3.76 16.82
CA LYS A 944 3.40 3.53 16.62
C LYS A 944 3.07 2.03 16.66
N THR A 945 3.95 1.19 16.10
CA THR A 945 3.85 -0.28 16.17
C THR A 945 3.90 -0.76 17.62
N THR A 946 4.85 -0.28 18.43
CA THR A 946 4.95 -0.64 19.83
C THR A 946 3.74 -0.14 20.66
N ILE A 947 3.26 1.08 20.44
CA ILE A 947 2.02 1.59 21.09
C ILE A 947 0.84 0.65 20.78
N ARG A 948 0.66 0.27 19.51
CA ARG A 948 -0.45 -0.60 19.07
C ARG A 948 -0.37 -2.00 19.67
N LEU A 949 0.83 -2.57 19.81
CA LEU A 949 1.06 -3.83 20.53
C LEU A 949 0.70 -3.73 22.02
N VAL A 950 1.15 -2.68 22.71
CA VAL A 950 0.82 -2.47 24.13
C VAL A 950 -0.68 -2.19 24.34
N LYS A 951 -1.34 -1.48 23.42
CA LYS A 951 -2.80 -1.32 23.40
C LYS A 951 -3.53 -2.64 23.21
N LYS A 952 -3.18 -3.44 22.19
CA LYS A 952 -3.77 -4.76 21.96
C LYS A 952 -3.63 -5.66 23.19
N MET A 953 -2.47 -5.62 23.85
CA MET A 953 -2.22 -6.34 25.10
C MET A 953 -3.12 -5.84 26.25
N ARG A 954 -3.25 -4.52 26.43
CA ARG A 954 -4.17 -3.89 27.40
C ARG A 954 -5.60 -4.36 27.19
N ASP A 955 -6.04 -4.42 25.94
CA ASP A 955 -7.39 -4.84 25.53
C ASP A 955 -7.64 -6.33 25.86
N VAL A 956 -6.72 -7.22 25.47
CA VAL A 956 -6.82 -8.67 25.69
C VAL A 956 -6.70 -9.06 27.18
N LEU A 957 -5.87 -8.37 27.96
CA LEU A 957 -5.72 -8.59 29.41
C LEU A 957 -6.85 -7.95 30.26
N GLU A 958 -7.87 -7.39 29.60
CA GLU A 958 -8.99 -6.66 30.18
C GLU A 958 -8.60 -5.53 31.16
N MET A 959 -7.53 -4.80 30.85
CA MET A 959 -7.00 -3.73 31.71
C MET A 959 -7.83 -2.44 31.59
N LYS A 960 -9.16 -2.54 31.73
CA LYS A 960 -10.18 -1.54 31.42
C LYS A 960 -9.99 -0.21 32.19
N ALA A 961 -9.39 -0.21 33.38
CA ALA A 961 -9.10 1.02 34.13
C ALA A 961 -7.89 1.81 33.59
N ILE A 962 -7.04 1.22 32.73
CA ILE A 962 -5.95 1.91 32.04
C ILE A 962 -6.45 2.42 30.69
N ALA A 963 -6.65 3.74 30.56
CA ALA A 963 -7.09 4.33 29.29
C ALA A 963 -5.98 4.33 28.22
N SER A 964 -6.36 4.25 26.94
CA SER A 964 -5.43 4.35 25.80
C SER A 964 -4.52 5.59 25.86
N TYR A 965 -5.03 6.71 26.39
CA TYR A 965 -4.28 7.95 26.56
C TYR A 965 -3.20 7.87 27.67
N TYR A 966 -3.38 7.00 28.67
CA TYR A 966 -2.40 6.81 29.74
C TYR A 966 -1.18 6.04 29.20
N ILE A 967 -1.43 5.05 28.33
CA ILE A 967 -0.37 4.43 27.53
C ILE A 967 0.33 5.48 26.66
N LYS A 968 -0.41 6.30 25.89
CA LYS A 968 0.20 7.39 25.08
C LYS A 968 1.08 8.30 25.95
N THR A 969 0.64 8.66 27.15
CA THR A 969 1.39 9.49 28.11
C THR A 969 2.73 8.88 28.51
N LEU A 970 2.77 7.57 28.86
CA LEU A 970 4.03 6.87 29.14
C LEU A 970 5.00 6.89 27.95
N PHE A 971 4.48 6.75 26.72
CA PHE A 971 5.30 6.86 25.52
C PHE A 971 5.80 8.29 25.26
N LEU A 972 5.01 9.34 25.53
CA LEU A 972 5.45 10.73 25.45
C LEU A 972 6.61 11.03 26.42
N TRP A 973 6.53 10.52 27.65
CA TRP A 973 7.64 10.57 28.59
C TRP A 973 8.89 9.88 28.06
N LYS A 974 8.76 8.66 27.52
CA LYS A 974 9.89 7.94 26.92
C LYS A 974 10.49 8.68 25.73
N ILE A 975 9.68 9.36 24.92
CA ILE A 975 10.14 10.24 23.84
C ILE A 975 10.92 11.44 24.40
N SER A 976 10.48 12.08 25.49
CA SER A 976 11.22 13.21 26.06
C SER A 976 12.57 12.83 26.68
N GLN A 977 12.79 11.55 26.99
CA GLN A 977 14.02 11.02 27.59
C GLN A 977 15.01 10.45 26.56
N ASN A 978 14.63 10.32 25.28
CA ASN A 978 15.42 9.61 24.26
C ASN A 978 15.39 10.34 22.92
N ASP A 979 16.45 10.19 22.13
CA ASP A 979 16.48 10.74 20.77
C ASP A 979 15.54 9.98 19.80
N LYS A 980 15.45 10.45 18.55
CA LYS A 980 14.65 9.78 17.52
C LYS A 980 15.23 8.41 17.13
N LYS A 981 16.55 8.22 17.25
CA LYS A 981 17.28 7.01 16.88
C LYS A 981 16.97 5.84 17.83
N TYR A 982 16.66 6.10 19.10
CA TYR A 982 16.14 5.10 20.03
C TYR A 982 14.95 4.32 19.43
N TRP A 983 14.07 5.00 18.70
CA TRP A 983 12.87 4.41 18.07
C TRP A 983 13.15 3.64 16.76
N GLU A 984 14.40 3.56 16.30
CA GLU A 984 14.86 2.64 15.26
C GLU A 984 15.15 1.22 15.85
N THR A 985 15.18 1.10 17.18
CA THR A 985 15.38 -0.18 17.89
C THR A 985 14.31 -1.21 17.50
N LYS A 986 14.70 -2.50 17.43
CA LYS A 986 13.81 -3.65 17.16
C LYS A 986 12.52 -3.62 17.98
N VAL A 987 11.39 -3.93 17.32
CA VAL A 987 10.05 -3.91 17.93
C VAL A 987 9.95 -4.80 19.16
N SER A 988 10.56 -6.00 19.18
CA SER A 988 10.58 -6.86 20.37
C SER A 988 11.24 -6.23 21.59
N ALA A 989 12.34 -5.49 21.40
CA ALA A 989 13.04 -4.81 22.48
C ALA A 989 12.25 -3.61 22.99
N LEU A 990 11.69 -2.79 22.09
CA LEU A 990 10.81 -1.68 22.45
C LEU A 990 9.53 -2.17 23.15
N PHE A 991 8.93 -3.27 22.68
CA PHE A 991 7.76 -3.88 23.30
C PHE A 991 8.08 -4.35 24.73
N LYS A 992 9.14 -5.14 24.92
CA LYS A 992 9.57 -5.54 26.28
C LYS A 992 9.79 -4.30 27.18
N THR A 993 10.53 -3.31 26.70
CA THR A 993 10.80 -2.10 27.48
C THR A 993 9.51 -1.40 27.89
N MET A 994 8.58 -1.14 26.96
CA MET A 994 7.37 -0.38 27.26
C MET A 994 6.32 -1.17 28.06
N VAL A 995 6.30 -2.51 27.97
CA VAL A 995 5.57 -3.38 28.91
C VAL A 995 6.17 -3.26 30.32
N GLY A 996 7.50 -3.18 30.43
CA GLY A 996 8.22 -2.94 31.70
C GLY A 996 7.94 -1.56 32.30
N GLU A 997 7.92 -0.50 31.48
CA GLU A 997 7.55 0.86 31.93
C GLU A 997 6.10 0.88 32.44
N LEU A 998 5.16 0.25 31.72
CA LEU A 998 3.75 0.15 32.13
C LEU A 998 3.60 -0.69 33.42
N HIS A 999 4.33 -1.80 33.54
CA HIS A 999 4.35 -2.62 34.76
C HIS A 999 4.80 -1.78 35.95
N LYS A 1000 5.96 -1.11 35.83
CA LYS A 1000 6.49 -0.27 36.91
C LYS A 1000 5.53 0.88 37.26
N ALA A 1001 4.98 1.57 36.26
CA ALA A 1001 4.04 2.66 36.50
C ALA A 1001 2.78 2.22 37.25
N ILE A 1002 2.23 1.03 36.94
CA ILE A 1002 1.10 0.46 37.68
C ILE A 1002 1.53 -0.01 39.08
N GLN A 1003 2.69 -0.65 39.21
CA GLN A 1003 3.25 -1.08 40.49
C GLN A 1003 3.46 0.10 41.45
N ASP A 1004 4.04 1.20 40.95
CA ASP A 1004 4.26 2.46 41.66
C ASP A 1004 2.96 3.31 41.79
N LYS A 1005 1.84 2.82 41.24
CA LYS A 1005 0.53 3.50 41.17
C LYS A 1005 0.59 4.91 40.58
N ASN A 1006 1.55 5.18 39.68
CA ASN A 1006 1.82 6.52 39.16
C ASN A 1006 2.05 6.53 37.64
N ILE A 1007 1.20 7.27 36.92
CA ILE A 1007 1.46 7.73 35.55
C ILE A 1007 1.34 9.26 35.56
N PRO A 1008 2.45 10.01 35.72
CA PRO A 1008 2.41 11.46 35.70
C PRO A 1008 1.97 11.97 34.32
N TYR A 1009 1.08 12.95 34.29
CA TYR A 1009 0.61 13.55 33.06
C TYR A 1009 1.75 14.33 32.38
N PHE A 1010 1.96 14.10 31.09
CA PHE A 1010 3.12 14.62 30.36
C PHE A 1010 3.23 16.15 30.36
N TRP A 1011 2.09 16.86 30.40
CA TRP A 1011 2.06 18.31 30.33
C TRP A 1011 2.05 19.01 31.69
N ASN A 1012 1.74 18.30 32.78
CA ASN A 1012 1.83 18.79 34.16
C ASN A 1012 2.05 17.56 35.05
N GLU A 1013 3.26 17.37 35.55
CA GLU A 1013 3.72 16.12 36.17
C GLU A 1013 3.14 15.87 37.57
N ASP A 1014 2.59 16.89 38.21
CA ASP A 1014 1.89 16.81 39.50
C ASP A 1014 0.55 16.05 39.40
N ASN A 1015 0.06 15.79 38.18
CA ASN A 1015 -1.19 15.07 37.93
C ASN A 1015 -0.95 13.59 37.64
N ASN A 1016 -1.28 12.72 38.59
CA ASN A 1016 -1.21 11.27 38.41
C ASN A 1016 -2.49 10.72 37.76
N LEU A 1017 -2.39 10.28 36.50
CA LEU A 1017 -3.51 9.77 35.70
C LEU A 1017 -4.14 8.47 36.23
N ILE A 1018 -3.49 7.75 37.15
CA ILE A 1018 -3.98 6.50 37.74
C ILE A 1018 -4.05 6.54 39.29
N GLU A 1019 -4.07 7.74 39.89
CA GLU A 1019 -4.21 7.91 41.34
C GLU A 1019 -5.41 7.13 41.92
N SER A 1020 -6.54 7.17 41.22
CA SER A 1020 -7.79 6.50 41.60
C SER A 1020 -7.86 5.01 41.25
N LEU A 1021 -6.75 4.39 40.82
CA LEU A 1021 -6.70 2.95 40.56
C LEU A 1021 -6.93 2.17 41.87
N ASN A 1022 -7.79 1.14 41.82
CA ASN A 1022 -8.04 0.29 42.98
C ASN A 1022 -6.87 -0.68 43.22
N ASP A 1023 -6.45 -0.88 44.47
CA ASP A 1023 -5.29 -1.70 44.84
C ASP A 1023 -5.43 -3.20 44.48
N HIS A 1024 -6.66 -3.69 44.30
CA HIS A 1024 -6.91 -5.03 43.74
C HIS A 1024 -6.59 -5.06 42.24
N LEU A 1025 -7.12 -4.09 41.46
CA LEU A 1025 -6.82 -3.96 40.04
C LEU A 1025 -5.34 -3.67 39.80
N GLN A 1026 -4.70 -2.88 40.65
CA GLN A 1026 -3.27 -2.63 40.62
C GLN A 1026 -2.47 -3.93 40.72
N ARG A 1027 -2.79 -4.79 41.69
CA ARG A 1027 -2.13 -6.10 41.88
C ARG A 1027 -2.40 -7.05 40.71
N ASP A 1028 -3.65 -7.17 40.27
CA ASP A 1028 -4.03 -7.97 39.09
C ASP A 1028 -3.27 -7.53 37.83
N TYR A 1029 -3.28 -6.24 37.52
CA TYR A 1029 -2.62 -5.70 36.33
C TYR A 1029 -1.09 -5.82 36.41
N THR A 1030 -0.50 -5.63 37.59
CA THR A 1030 0.94 -5.86 37.82
C THR A 1030 1.29 -7.34 37.55
N GLN A 1031 0.55 -8.29 38.12
CA GLN A 1031 0.78 -9.72 37.90
C GLN A 1031 0.58 -10.13 36.43
N LYS A 1032 -0.46 -9.61 35.76
CA LYS A 1032 -0.71 -9.83 34.33
C LYS A 1032 0.44 -9.35 33.47
N LEU A 1033 1.00 -8.16 33.74
CA LEU A 1033 2.14 -7.63 33.00
C LEU A 1033 3.45 -8.37 33.33
N GLN A 1034 3.67 -8.76 34.58
CA GLN A 1034 4.81 -9.58 34.98
C GLN A 1034 4.79 -10.92 34.24
N ASN A 1035 3.61 -11.52 34.07
CA ASN A 1035 3.44 -12.75 33.29
C ASN A 1035 3.89 -12.61 31.83
N VAL A 1036 3.69 -11.44 31.21
CA VAL A 1036 4.18 -11.16 29.85
C VAL A 1036 5.70 -10.99 29.83
N LEU A 1037 6.26 -10.27 30.79
CA LEU A 1037 7.71 -10.07 30.92
C LEU A 1037 8.45 -11.40 31.13
N ASP A 1038 7.94 -12.27 32.02
CA ASP A 1038 8.44 -13.62 32.23
C ASP A 1038 8.40 -14.45 30.94
N GLY A 1039 7.31 -14.37 30.17
CA GLY A 1039 7.16 -15.04 28.87
C GLY A 1039 8.21 -14.59 27.86
N ILE A 1040 8.47 -13.28 27.79
CA ILE A 1040 9.52 -12.70 26.94
C ILE A 1040 10.91 -13.21 27.35
N ASP A 1041 11.25 -13.23 28.65
CA ASP A 1041 12.60 -13.58 29.12
C ASP A 1041 12.88 -15.09 29.12
N SER A 1042 11.89 -15.90 29.47
CA SER A 1042 11.94 -17.35 29.26
C SER A 1042 12.01 -17.71 27.77
N ALA A 1043 11.47 -16.85 26.90
CA ALA A 1043 11.17 -17.06 25.48
C ALA A 1043 10.02 -18.05 25.22
N ASP A 1044 9.10 -18.14 26.18
CA ASP A 1044 7.77 -18.76 26.02
C ASP A 1044 6.87 -17.84 25.18
N MET A 1045 6.82 -18.11 23.88
CA MET A 1045 6.00 -17.33 22.96
C MET A 1045 4.49 -17.59 23.15
N ASP A 1046 4.07 -18.74 23.66
CA ASP A 1046 2.64 -19.01 23.85
C ASP A 1046 2.08 -18.18 25.01
N ARG A 1047 2.83 -18.01 26.11
CA ARG A 1047 2.48 -17.09 27.20
C ARG A 1047 2.39 -15.63 26.73
N VAL A 1048 3.25 -15.21 25.79
CA VAL A 1048 3.20 -13.86 25.18
C VAL A 1048 2.01 -13.71 24.22
N LEU A 1049 1.68 -14.74 23.44
CA LEU A 1049 0.55 -14.73 22.50
C LEU A 1049 -0.80 -14.68 23.21
N ILE A 1050 -0.96 -15.42 24.33
CA ILE A 1050 -2.18 -15.41 25.15
C ILE A 1050 -2.48 -13.99 25.68
N ALA A 1051 -1.45 -13.17 25.91
CA ALA A 1051 -1.60 -11.78 26.32
C ALA A 1051 -1.84 -10.80 25.16
N LEU A 1052 -1.75 -11.24 23.90
CA LEU A 1052 -1.86 -10.40 22.69
C LEU A 1052 -3.01 -10.78 21.76
N LEU A 1053 -3.61 -11.95 21.92
CA LEU A 1053 -4.66 -12.50 21.06
C LEU A 1053 -5.83 -13.00 21.91
N THR A 1054 -7.07 -12.81 21.47
CA THR A 1054 -8.23 -13.49 22.05
C THR A 1054 -8.15 -15.00 21.81
N THR A 1055 -8.99 -15.80 22.50
CA THR A 1055 -9.04 -17.26 22.32
C THR A 1055 -9.24 -17.67 20.85
N ASP A 1056 -10.09 -16.95 20.11
CA ASP A 1056 -10.38 -17.22 18.70
C ASP A 1056 -9.22 -16.79 17.79
N GLU A 1057 -8.66 -15.59 18.03
CA GLU A 1057 -7.49 -15.09 17.30
C GLU A 1057 -6.27 -16.00 17.50
N LEU A 1058 -6.05 -16.47 18.73
CA LEU A 1058 -5.00 -17.43 19.08
C LEU A 1058 -5.24 -18.77 18.38
N THR A 1059 -6.49 -19.25 18.34
CA THR A 1059 -6.86 -20.48 17.64
C THR A 1059 -6.62 -20.36 16.13
N LEU A 1060 -6.91 -19.20 15.54
CA LEU A 1060 -6.62 -18.91 14.13
C LEU A 1060 -5.11 -18.80 13.87
N PHE A 1061 -4.38 -18.04 14.69
CA PHE A 1061 -2.93 -17.87 14.58
C PHE A 1061 -2.18 -19.20 14.70
N LYS A 1062 -2.63 -20.08 15.60
CA LYS A 1062 -2.05 -21.42 15.75
C LYS A 1062 -2.23 -22.29 14.51
N ARG A 1063 -3.17 -21.99 13.60
CA ARG A 1063 -3.31 -22.68 12.30
C ARG A 1063 -2.33 -22.19 11.25
N PHE A 1064 -1.64 -21.07 11.46
CA PHE A 1064 -0.72 -20.51 10.46
C PHE A 1064 0.50 -21.41 10.22
N ASP A 1065 0.87 -21.50 8.94
CA ASP A 1065 1.87 -22.42 8.42
C ASP A 1065 3.24 -22.28 9.10
N PHE A 1066 3.65 -21.04 9.42
CA PHE A 1066 4.92 -20.78 10.11
C PHE A 1066 4.89 -21.26 11.58
N TYR A 1067 3.75 -21.08 12.28
CA TYR A 1067 3.60 -21.49 13.67
C TYR A 1067 3.63 -23.01 13.77
N GLN A 1068 2.87 -23.71 12.90
CA GLN A 1068 2.89 -25.17 12.78
C GLN A 1068 4.29 -25.72 12.46
N LYS A 1069 5.01 -25.11 11.51
CA LYS A 1069 6.41 -25.46 11.20
C LYS A 1069 7.36 -25.21 12.38
N SER A 1070 7.11 -24.17 13.18
CA SER A 1070 7.92 -23.89 14.37
C SER A 1070 7.77 -24.98 15.44
N ILE A 1071 6.56 -25.53 15.63
CA ILE A 1071 6.29 -26.63 16.57
C ILE A 1071 6.84 -27.95 16.04
N SER A 1072 6.70 -28.23 14.74
CA SER A 1072 7.21 -29.47 14.15
C SER A 1072 8.73 -29.60 14.29
N SER A 1073 9.46 -28.47 14.26
CA SER A 1073 10.91 -28.42 14.48
C SER A 1073 11.37 -28.78 15.91
N ILE A 1074 10.46 -28.78 16.89
CA ILE A 1074 10.75 -29.07 18.31
C ILE A 1074 10.55 -30.57 18.65
N ARG A 1075 9.84 -31.34 17.81
CA ARG A 1075 9.55 -32.76 18.08
C ARG A 1075 10.60 -33.70 17.51
N LEU A 1076 11.63 -33.99 18.31
CA LEU A 1076 12.28 -35.30 18.58
C LEU A 1076 13.63 -35.06 19.31
N PRO A 1077 14.05 -35.90 20.29
CA PRO A 1077 13.95 -37.36 20.23
C PRO A 1077 12.99 -38.00 21.26
N ARG A 1078 12.30 -39.05 20.81
CA ARG A 1078 11.58 -40.00 21.67
C ARG A 1078 12.60 -40.74 22.53
N ARG A 1079 12.62 -40.45 23.84
CA ARG A 1079 13.14 -41.38 24.84
C ARG A 1079 11.93 -42.01 25.53
N SER A 1080 11.78 -43.32 25.41
CA SER A 1080 10.65 -44.06 25.96
C SER A 1080 10.76 -44.18 27.47
N GLN A 1081 10.12 -43.25 28.20
CA GLN A 1081 9.74 -43.49 29.59
C GLN A 1081 8.30 -44.01 29.59
N LYS A 1082 8.13 -45.29 29.95
CA LYS A 1082 6.81 -45.85 30.26
C LYS A 1082 6.34 -45.22 31.56
N PHE A 1083 5.41 -44.26 31.48
CA PHE A 1083 4.52 -43.99 32.60
C PHE A 1083 3.46 -45.10 32.62
N THR A 1084 3.56 -45.98 33.61
CA THR A 1084 2.46 -46.88 33.99
C THR A 1084 1.37 -46.03 34.65
N VAL A 1085 0.38 -45.62 33.86
CA VAL A 1085 -0.87 -45.09 34.39
C VAL A 1085 -1.55 -46.22 35.16
N ASN A 1086 -1.92 -45.97 36.41
CA ASN A 1086 -2.63 -46.95 37.23
C ASN A 1086 -4.02 -47.20 36.63
N ALA A 1087 -4.23 -48.38 36.04
CA ALA A 1087 -5.46 -48.71 35.34
C ALA A 1087 -6.67 -48.72 36.30
N ASP A 1088 -6.47 -49.10 37.56
CA ASP A 1088 -7.53 -49.17 38.56
C ASP A 1088 -8.05 -47.77 38.92
N LEU A 1089 -7.19 -46.74 38.90
CA LEU A 1089 -7.60 -45.36 39.12
C LEU A 1089 -8.47 -44.83 37.96
N VAL A 1090 -8.09 -45.16 36.72
CA VAL A 1090 -8.86 -44.75 35.52
C VAL A 1090 -10.21 -45.46 35.49
N ASN A 1091 -10.25 -46.76 35.75
CA ASN A 1091 -11.49 -47.54 35.77
C ASN A 1091 -12.45 -47.07 36.89
N ASN A 1092 -11.92 -46.71 38.07
CA ASN A 1092 -12.72 -46.17 39.19
C ASN A 1092 -13.30 -44.78 38.86
N LEU A 1093 -12.50 -43.90 38.23
CA LEU A 1093 -12.97 -42.60 37.73
C LEU A 1093 -14.02 -42.75 36.61
N GLU A 1094 -13.84 -43.68 35.67
CA GLU A 1094 -14.84 -43.96 34.62
C GLU A 1094 -16.17 -44.44 35.22
N SER A 1095 -16.14 -45.32 36.23
CA SER A 1095 -17.35 -45.79 36.93
C SER A 1095 -18.10 -44.65 37.62
N LYS A 1096 -17.40 -43.78 38.36
CA LYS A 1096 -17.99 -42.62 39.06
C LYS A 1096 -18.55 -41.58 38.09
N MET A 1097 -17.84 -41.31 36.99
CA MET A 1097 -18.33 -40.42 35.93
C MET A 1097 -19.60 -40.96 35.27
N LEU A 1098 -19.70 -42.27 35.07
CA LEU A 1098 -20.91 -42.90 34.52
C LEU A 1098 -22.09 -42.76 35.49
N GLU A 1099 -21.90 -43.01 36.78
CA GLU A 1099 -22.94 -42.85 37.83
C GLU A 1099 -23.50 -41.42 37.86
N LEU A 1100 -22.62 -40.41 37.88
CA LEU A 1100 -23.03 -38.98 37.87
C LEU A 1100 -23.76 -38.59 36.57
N THR A 1101 -23.34 -39.16 35.43
CA THR A 1101 -24.01 -38.90 34.14
C THR A 1101 -25.41 -39.51 34.09
N THR A 1102 -25.61 -40.68 34.70
CA THR A 1102 -26.93 -41.32 34.84
C THR A 1102 -27.86 -40.49 35.73
N LYS A 1103 -27.38 -40.08 36.92
CA LYS A 1103 -28.16 -39.22 37.84
C LYS A 1103 -28.55 -37.88 37.20
N LEU A 1104 -27.65 -37.27 36.42
CA LEU A 1104 -27.96 -36.03 35.70
C LEU A 1104 -29.04 -36.23 34.62
N LYS A 1105 -29.06 -37.38 33.94
CA LYS A 1105 -30.15 -37.74 33.01
C LYS A 1105 -31.48 -37.93 33.73
N GLU A 1106 -31.49 -38.71 34.81
CA GLU A 1106 -32.70 -38.94 35.63
C GLU A 1106 -33.30 -37.62 36.13
N LEU A 1107 -32.46 -36.69 36.61
CA LEU A 1107 -32.91 -35.35 37.01
C LEU A 1107 -33.39 -34.49 35.84
N THR A 1108 -32.76 -34.59 34.67
CA THR A 1108 -33.21 -33.88 33.45
C THR A 1108 -34.57 -34.40 32.98
N GLU A 1109 -34.80 -35.72 33.02
CA GLU A 1109 -36.09 -36.33 32.72
C GLU A 1109 -37.14 -35.98 33.78
N LYS A 1110 -36.77 -35.96 35.08
CA LYS A 1110 -37.65 -35.49 36.16
C LYS A 1110 -38.08 -34.04 35.95
N MET A 1111 -37.14 -33.15 35.62
CA MET A 1111 -37.39 -31.73 35.34
C MET A 1111 -38.26 -31.51 34.09
N ASN A 1112 -38.07 -32.31 33.04
CA ASN A 1112 -38.90 -32.25 31.83
C ASN A 1112 -40.34 -32.77 32.05
N ASN A 1113 -40.57 -33.57 33.10
CA ASN A 1113 -41.87 -34.13 33.44
C ASN A 1113 -42.62 -33.35 34.56
N MET A 1114 -42.04 -32.28 35.10
CA MET A 1114 -42.71 -31.42 36.09
C MET A 1114 -43.71 -30.48 35.41
N ASN A 1115 -45.01 -30.73 35.63
CA ASN A 1115 -46.04 -29.72 35.40
C ASN A 1115 -45.94 -28.63 36.49
N THR A 1116 -46.15 -27.39 36.08
CA THR A 1116 -45.96 -26.14 36.83
C THR A 1116 -46.51 -26.14 38.27
N ASN A 1117 -45.68 -26.53 39.23
CA ASN A 1117 -45.82 -26.27 40.67
C ASN A 1117 -44.49 -25.69 41.17
N GLU A 1118 -44.51 -24.56 41.87
CA GLU A 1118 -43.29 -23.76 42.15
C GLU A 1118 -42.40 -24.34 43.27
N ASP A 1119 -42.90 -25.26 44.10
CA ASP A 1119 -42.23 -25.66 45.35
C ASP A 1119 -41.09 -26.70 45.18
N GLU A 1120 -41.14 -27.61 44.20
CA GLU A 1120 -40.08 -28.64 44.00
C GLU A 1120 -38.91 -28.17 43.12
N TYR A 1121 -39.11 -27.13 42.31
CA TYR A 1121 -38.11 -26.66 41.34
C TYR A 1121 -36.77 -26.20 41.96
N PRO A 1122 -36.74 -25.49 43.10
CA PRO A 1122 -35.48 -25.03 43.71
C PRO A 1122 -34.57 -26.17 44.20
N GLU A 1123 -35.13 -27.25 44.75
CA GLU A 1123 -34.35 -28.41 45.22
C GLU A 1123 -33.66 -29.13 44.05
N VAL A 1124 -34.38 -29.29 42.94
CA VAL A 1124 -33.87 -29.96 41.72
C VAL A 1124 -32.75 -29.15 41.07
N VAL A 1125 -32.88 -27.82 41.04
CA VAL A 1125 -31.82 -26.91 40.55
C VAL A 1125 -30.58 -26.99 41.46
N GLN A 1126 -30.76 -27.13 42.77
CA GLN A 1126 -29.66 -27.31 43.72
C GLN A 1126 -28.95 -28.67 43.55
N GLU A 1127 -29.68 -29.78 43.38
CA GLU A 1127 -29.07 -31.09 43.09
C GLU A 1127 -28.28 -31.10 41.76
N VAL A 1128 -28.83 -30.49 40.70
CA VAL A 1128 -28.13 -30.36 39.40
C VAL A 1128 -26.83 -29.57 39.56
N LYS A 1129 -26.83 -28.50 40.35
CA LYS A 1129 -25.64 -27.70 40.63
C LYS A 1129 -24.57 -28.49 41.38
N GLU A 1130 -24.95 -29.23 42.43
CA GLU A 1130 -24.02 -30.07 43.17
C GLU A 1130 -23.41 -31.21 42.34
N ILE A 1131 -24.17 -31.77 41.39
CA ILE A 1131 -23.65 -32.77 40.45
C ILE A 1131 -22.69 -32.12 39.45
N SER A 1132 -23.00 -30.91 38.96
CA SER A 1132 -22.12 -30.13 38.08
C SER A 1132 -20.77 -29.83 38.73
N ASP A 1133 -20.78 -29.36 39.98
CA ASP A 1133 -19.55 -29.02 40.72
C ASP A 1133 -18.69 -30.28 40.96
N LYS A 1134 -19.31 -31.42 41.34
CA LYS A 1134 -18.63 -32.72 41.49
C LYS A 1134 -18.02 -33.22 40.15
N ILE A 1135 -18.66 -32.96 39.01
CA ILE A 1135 -18.14 -33.33 37.68
C ILE A 1135 -16.89 -32.50 37.32
N GLU A 1136 -16.86 -31.21 37.67
CA GLU A 1136 -15.71 -30.34 37.37
C GLU A 1136 -14.49 -30.70 38.24
N ASP A 1137 -14.71 -31.03 39.51
CA ASP A 1137 -13.68 -31.60 40.41
C ASP A 1137 -13.06 -32.87 39.81
N TYR A 1138 -13.88 -33.81 39.32
CA TYR A 1138 -13.35 -35.05 38.69
C TYR A 1138 -12.64 -34.80 37.35
N LYS A 1139 -13.06 -33.80 36.56
CA LYS A 1139 -12.31 -33.39 35.35
C LYS A 1139 -10.89 -32.93 35.68
N SER A 1140 -10.71 -32.20 36.79
CA SER A 1140 -9.40 -31.70 37.21
C SER A 1140 -8.38 -32.81 37.50
N MET A 1141 -8.86 -34.03 37.80
CA MET A 1141 -8.06 -35.21 38.12
C MET A 1141 -7.68 -36.08 36.90
N LEU A 1142 -8.15 -35.74 35.69
CA LEU A 1142 -7.91 -36.53 34.48
C LEU A 1142 -6.64 -36.08 33.70
N PRO A 1143 -5.79 -37.02 33.23
CA PRO A 1143 -4.64 -36.67 32.40
C PRO A 1143 -5.05 -36.25 30.97
N VAL A 1144 -4.33 -35.25 30.45
CA VAL A 1144 -4.73 -34.38 29.29
C VAL A 1144 -4.89 -35.07 27.92
N GLU A 1145 -4.52 -36.35 27.76
CA GLU A 1145 -4.76 -37.10 26.51
C GLU A 1145 -5.40 -38.49 26.76
N PRO A 1146 -6.72 -38.66 26.52
CA PRO A 1146 -7.32 -39.99 26.46
C PRO A 1146 -7.00 -40.65 25.10
N LYS A 1147 -6.66 -41.96 25.14
CA LYS A 1147 -6.43 -42.75 23.92
C LYS A 1147 -7.69 -42.78 23.05
N ARG A 1148 -7.50 -42.76 21.72
CA ARG A 1148 -8.60 -42.76 20.73
C ARG A 1148 -9.55 -43.93 20.95
N GLY A 1149 -10.82 -43.64 21.26
CA GLY A 1149 -11.95 -44.58 21.15
C GLY A 1149 -12.76 -44.82 22.43
N GLY A 1150 -12.24 -44.48 23.61
CA GLY A 1150 -12.89 -44.81 24.90
C GLY A 1150 -14.12 -43.98 25.26
N THR A 1151 -14.98 -44.55 26.13
CA THR A 1151 -16.22 -43.96 26.67
C THR A 1151 -15.99 -42.57 27.25
N LEU A 1152 -14.86 -42.34 27.93
CA LEU A 1152 -14.45 -41.05 28.49
C LEU A 1152 -14.49 -39.89 27.46
N LYS A 1153 -14.13 -40.15 26.18
CA LYS A 1153 -14.19 -39.13 25.13
C LYS A 1153 -15.63 -38.79 24.73
N LYS A 1154 -16.55 -39.76 24.78
CA LYS A 1154 -17.98 -39.52 24.51
C LYS A 1154 -18.61 -38.71 25.65
N ILE A 1155 -18.26 -39.02 26.91
CA ILE A 1155 -18.70 -38.27 28.10
C ILE A 1155 -18.18 -36.82 28.05
N LEU A 1156 -16.90 -36.61 27.74
CA LEU A 1156 -16.33 -35.26 27.60
C LEU A 1156 -16.93 -34.46 26.44
N LEU A 1157 -17.32 -35.09 25.32
CA LEU A 1157 -18.09 -34.42 24.27
C LEU A 1157 -19.51 -34.06 24.76
N PHE A 1158 -20.22 -35.00 25.39
CA PHE A 1158 -21.58 -34.79 25.88
C PHE A 1158 -21.66 -33.62 26.88
N LEU A 1159 -20.71 -33.55 27.81
CA LEU A 1159 -20.59 -32.44 28.77
C LEU A 1159 -20.22 -31.09 28.13
N ALA A 1160 -19.66 -31.07 26.92
CA ALA A 1160 -19.35 -29.85 26.19
C ALA A 1160 -20.55 -29.29 25.39
N PHE A 1161 -21.66 -30.05 25.31
CA PHE A 1161 -22.87 -29.68 24.56
C PHE A 1161 -24.08 -29.34 25.46
N LEU A 1162 -23.93 -29.32 26.79
CA LEU A 1162 -24.97 -28.88 27.72
C LEU A 1162 -25.02 -27.34 27.80
N PRO A 1163 -26.17 -26.69 27.52
CA PRO A 1163 -26.32 -25.24 27.67
C PRO A 1163 -26.26 -24.77 29.13
N LEU A 1164 -25.73 -23.57 29.34
CA LEU A 1164 -25.56 -22.94 30.66
C LEU A 1164 -26.90 -22.52 31.29
N VAL A 1165 -27.50 -23.38 32.12
CA VAL A 1165 -28.54 -22.97 33.09
C VAL A 1165 -27.86 -22.27 34.27
N ASN A 1166 -27.57 -20.97 34.14
CA ASN A 1166 -26.97 -20.17 35.22
C ASN A 1166 -27.26 -18.66 35.05
N ASN A 1167 -28.52 -18.24 35.21
CA ASN A 1167 -28.85 -16.84 35.50
C ASN A 1167 -30.20 -16.68 36.24
N PRO A 1168 -30.21 -16.50 37.58
CA PRO A 1168 -31.45 -16.32 38.35
C PRO A 1168 -32.12 -14.94 38.22
N ASN A 1169 -31.53 -13.98 37.51
CA ASN A 1169 -31.89 -12.55 37.58
C ASN A 1169 -32.45 -11.93 36.29
N SER A 1170 -32.84 -12.72 35.28
CA SER A 1170 -33.56 -12.20 34.11
C SER A 1170 -35.08 -12.28 34.31
N SER A 1171 -35.68 -11.15 34.68
CA SER A 1171 -37.14 -10.96 34.62
C SER A 1171 -37.70 -11.25 33.22
N ARG A 1172 -38.91 -11.83 33.16
CA ARG A 1172 -39.59 -12.37 31.97
C ARG A 1172 -39.46 -11.49 30.70
N PRO A 1173 -39.23 -12.08 29.52
CA PRO A 1173 -39.64 -11.47 28.25
C PRO A 1173 -41.17 -11.53 28.15
N ASN A 1174 -41.80 -10.44 27.70
CA ASN A 1174 -43.21 -10.48 27.30
C ASN A 1174 -43.39 -11.25 25.98
N GLU A 1175 -44.57 -11.83 25.82
CA GLU A 1175 -44.98 -12.62 24.67
C GLU A 1175 -45.06 -11.75 23.40
N GLU A 1176 -44.21 -12.04 22.41
CA GLU A 1176 -44.53 -12.07 20.97
C GLU A 1176 -43.25 -12.31 20.14
N THR A 1177 -42.92 -13.58 19.89
CA THR A 1177 -42.25 -14.08 18.66
C THR A 1177 -42.04 -15.59 18.77
N GLY A 1178 -42.91 -16.36 18.12
CA GLY A 1178 -42.75 -17.81 18.05
C GLY A 1178 -41.62 -18.20 17.10
N LEU A 1179 -40.55 -18.82 17.62
CA LEU A 1179 -39.50 -19.45 16.83
C LEU A 1179 -39.25 -20.87 17.33
N ARG A 1180 -39.87 -21.84 16.66
CA ARG A 1180 -39.51 -23.26 16.78
C ARG A 1180 -38.09 -23.45 16.25
N LEU A 1181 -37.16 -23.82 17.12
CA LEU A 1181 -35.89 -24.42 16.71
C LEU A 1181 -36.08 -25.93 16.62
N GLN A 1182 -36.10 -26.47 15.39
CA GLN A 1182 -35.86 -27.89 15.16
C GLN A 1182 -34.35 -28.15 15.27
N TYR A 1183 -33.98 -29.20 15.97
CA TYR A 1183 -32.62 -29.72 16.06
C TYR A 1183 -32.40 -30.85 15.06
N ASP A 1184 -31.24 -30.83 14.40
CA ASP A 1184 -30.55 -31.93 13.73
C ASP A 1184 -29.04 -31.79 14.04
#